data_AF-A0A646KE63-F1
#
_entry.id   AF-A0A646KE63-F1
#
_cell.length_a   1.000
_cell.length_b   1.000
_cell.length_c   1.000
_cell.angle_alpha   90.00
_cell.angle_beta   90.00
_cell.angle_gamma   90.00
#
_symmetry.space_group_name_H-M   'P 1'
#
loop_
_entity.id
_entity.type
_entity.pdbx_description
1 polymer ?
#
loop_
_entity_poly.entity_id
_entity_poly.type
_entity_poly.pdbx_seq_one_letter_code
_entity_poly.pdbx_strand_id
1 'polypeptide(L)'
;MELDSAAPSDAAVARVMDAAGQPAGAGFLTRRNEVITCAHVVTMALGLRHDATDRPTGRLWVDFPLAEPGLKVAARIESWTPVGADGTGDIAVLRLLTDAPPKARVARLVENVAGPDRRVRTFGFPNRHDDGTWSVGWLRGRQGTGWFQYDTDPASQHRVERGFSGAPVWDVDEGGVVGMVVAADSRSSVRTAYVIPTEKLRDSWPSLSEASLTACPFRSLEPFQERDARLFHGRDEPARRIVDLLGHAPVTSLVGPSGSGKSSLLYAGVLPRLRERAPDLGIVAFRPGQLGGTPLTALALALIPLLEADLTETARLAELPRLTELLRQGQMPAIVDRVLARQGKQRLLVIADQFEEALLDLGQADLDPLAGALAHAVQADSRLRVVISLRTDFLTAALNHPALVPLLGGDRLFTVGAMSDSELRAAVVRPLENSGVIYEPGLADRILSDLGTDPGRLPLLEFTLTKLWERQQHGVIGHAAYEALGRVHDALVNHAEQVWTSGLTEEEHSGARALLVQLVHPADERAPTRRTVARSELPPDQWRIAQRLMSTRLVVPGEEFRPGGGPPEETVELAHETLLTQWRRLREFVEADHEFRSWQESLRRKIVRWEARGRRGRGLLSGAELTGAELREARTWRSSREHELSPAEKTFIDTAVRRVRRRLLALTAMVTSVALVTGLFFWADRNNARADAAGQASRVLAQQSRDAQESFTDEGPYTALLLALRAYRTRDTAETRALVDEMYARYGFADLVVPRYTPMALLMDDAAGSLPAPSVADAAGRVIAS
;
A
#
# COMPACT_ATOMS: atom_id res chain seq x y z
N MET A 1 15.42 16.57 -15.39
CA MET A 1 15.86 15.16 -15.37
C MET A 1 17.31 15.17 -15.82
N GLU A 2 18.21 15.62 -14.96
CA GLU A 2 19.65 15.52 -15.15
C GLU A 2 20.09 14.25 -14.42
N LEU A 3 20.44 13.22 -15.20
CA LEU A 3 21.14 12.03 -14.75
C LEU A 3 22.62 12.39 -14.56
N ASP A 4 22.93 13.23 -13.58
CA ASP A 4 24.32 13.63 -13.31
C ASP A 4 24.74 13.18 -11.91
N SER A 5 24.90 11.86 -11.79
CA SER A 5 25.90 11.24 -10.94
C SER A 5 26.20 9.86 -11.54
N ALA A 6 27.28 9.77 -12.31
CA ALA A 6 27.75 8.49 -12.86
C ALA A 6 27.92 7.49 -11.71
N ALA A 7 27.25 6.34 -11.79
CA ALA A 7 27.51 5.26 -10.86
C ALA A 7 29.00 4.85 -10.99
N PRO A 8 29.66 4.38 -9.91
CA PRO A 8 31.08 4.04 -9.98
C PRO A 8 31.46 3.02 -11.08
N SER A 9 30.49 2.25 -11.59
CA SER A 9 30.65 1.30 -12.69
C SER A 9 30.56 1.93 -14.09
N ASP A 10 30.00 3.13 -14.24
CA ASP A 10 29.81 3.80 -15.54
C ASP A 10 31.15 4.31 -16.11
N ALA A 11 32.09 4.66 -15.23
CA ALA A 11 33.47 5.05 -15.58
C ALA A 11 34.31 3.89 -16.16
N ALA A 12 33.72 2.70 -16.38
CA ALA A 12 34.35 1.59 -17.07
C ALA A 12 34.20 1.64 -18.60
N VAL A 13 33.29 2.48 -19.12
CA VAL A 13 33.04 2.54 -20.57
C VAL A 13 34.25 3.07 -21.32
N ALA A 14 34.64 2.30 -22.33
CA ALA A 14 35.63 2.67 -23.31
C ALA A 14 34.94 2.95 -24.66
N ARG A 15 35.50 3.87 -25.43
CA ARG A 15 35.09 4.13 -26.81
C ARG A 15 36.24 3.75 -27.74
N VAL A 16 35.96 2.88 -28.70
CA VAL A 16 36.93 2.42 -29.69
C VAL A 16 36.81 3.31 -30.92
N MET A 17 37.91 3.94 -31.32
CA MET A 17 37.95 4.87 -32.43
C MET A 17 38.52 4.23 -33.70
N ASP A 18 38.01 4.66 -34.84
CA ASP A 18 38.58 4.37 -36.15
C ASP A 18 39.79 5.27 -36.48
N ALA A 19 40.40 5.05 -37.64
CA ALA A 19 41.53 5.84 -38.12
C ALA A 19 41.21 7.34 -38.35
N ALA A 20 39.95 7.70 -38.56
CA ALA A 20 39.48 9.08 -38.68
C ALA A 20 39.18 9.73 -37.31
N GLY A 21 39.31 8.97 -36.22
CA GLY A 21 39.01 9.42 -34.87
C GLY A 21 37.51 9.44 -34.55
N GLN A 22 36.68 8.77 -35.35
CA GLN A 22 35.25 8.64 -35.12
C GLN A 22 34.95 7.37 -34.29
N PRO A 23 33.83 7.32 -33.55
CA PRO A 23 33.47 6.13 -32.78
C PRO A 23 33.14 4.95 -33.71
N ALA A 24 33.97 3.90 -33.65
CA ALA A 24 33.68 2.62 -34.31
C ALA A 24 32.69 1.77 -33.49
N GLY A 25 32.74 1.91 -32.16
CA GLY A 25 31.89 1.22 -31.22
C GLY A 25 32.34 1.48 -29.78
N ALA A 26 31.76 0.71 -28.86
CA ALA A 26 32.05 0.80 -27.44
C ALA A 26 32.89 -0.40 -26.96
N GLY A 27 33.36 -0.31 -25.73
CA GLY A 27 34.05 -1.36 -25.00
C GLY A 27 33.93 -1.09 -23.51
N PHE A 28 34.52 -1.95 -22.69
CA PHE A 28 34.65 -1.65 -21.27
C PHE A 28 35.90 -2.24 -20.65
N LEU A 29 36.40 -1.55 -19.62
CA LEU A 29 37.61 -1.89 -18.90
C LEU A 29 37.38 -3.11 -18.00
N THR A 30 38.16 -4.17 -18.17
CA THR A 30 38.11 -5.40 -17.36
C THR A 30 39.33 -5.55 -16.46
N ARG A 31 40.44 -4.90 -16.79
CA ARG A 31 41.59 -4.64 -15.92
C ARG A 31 42.17 -3.28 -16.27
N ARG A 32 43.10 -2.75 -15.46
CA ARG A 32 43.71 -1.43 -15.72
C ARG A 32 44.29 -1.25 -17.12
N ASN A 33 44.67 -2.32 -17.81
CA ASN A 33 45.20 -2.29 -19.17
C ASN A 33 44.46 -3.23 -20.15
N GLU A 34 43.25 -3.69 -19.82
CA GLU A 34 42.49 -4.61 -20.67
C GLU A 34 41.06 -4.10 -20.91
N VAL A 35 40.69 -3.95 -22.19
CA VAL A 35 39.35 -3.55 -22.63
C VAL A 35 38.76 -4.68 -23.46
N ILE A 36 37.52 -5.04 -23.18
CA ILE A 36 36.76 -6.00 -24.01
C ILE A 36 35.79 -5.25 -24.92
N THR A 37 35.61 -5.75 -26.14
CA THR A 37 34.70 -5.19 -27.16
C THR A 37 34.28 -6.29 -28.14
N CYS A 38 33.41 -5.97 -29.10
CA CYS A 38 33.05 -6.88 -30.16
C CYS A 38 34.17 -7.02 -31.19
N ALA A 39 34.32 -8.22 -31.77
CA ALA A 39 35.30 -8.46 -32.83
C ALA A 39 35.02 -7.58 -34.05
N HIS A 40 33.76 -7.43 -34.43
CA HIS A 40 33.41 -6.57 -35.56
C HIS A 40 33.72 -5.08 -35.33
N VAL A 41 33.68 -4.59 -34.09
CA VAL A 41 34.08 -3.20 -33.75
C VAL A 41 35.54 -2.97 -34.09
N VAL A 42 36.42 -3.96 -33.84
CA VAL A 42 37.83 -3.91 -34.23
C VAL A 42 37.99 -3.92 -35.76
N THR A 43 37.22 -4.76 -36.48
CA THR A 43 37.29 -4.74 -37.96
C THR A 43 36.87 -3.39 -38.52
N MET A 44 35.81 -2.78 -37.99
CA MET A 44 35.34 -1.46 -38.40
C MET A 44 36.38 -0.38 -38.09
N ALA A 45 36.97 -0.40 -36.90
CA ALA A 45 37.99 0.55 -36.49
C ALA A 45 39.25 0.50 -37.38
N LEU A 46 39.59 -0.69 -37.89
CA LEU A 46 40.71 -0.90 -38.82
C LEU A 46 40.34 -0.80 -40.30
N GLY A 47 39.07 -0.51 -40.63
CA GLY A 47 38.59 -0.44 -42.02
C GLY A 47 38.61 -1.78 -42.76
N LEU A 48 38.53 -2.90 -42.03
CA LEU A 48 38.53 -4.26 -42.57
C LEU A 48 37.11 -4.77 -42.81
N ARG A 49 36.99 -5.88 -43.56
CA ARG A 49 35.69 -6.53 -43.78
C ARG A 49 35.16 -7.18 -42.49
N HIS A 50 33.85 -7.13 -42.30
CA HIS A 50 33.16 -7.66 -41.11
C HIS A 50 33.31 -9.19 -40.96
N ASP A 51 33.48 -9.91 -42.07
CA ASP A 51 33.63 -11.37 -42.15
C ASP A 51 35.09 -11.85 -42.01
N ALA A 52 36.01 -10.98 -41.58
CA ALA A 52 37.41 -11.36 -41.41
C ALA A 52 37.59 -12.42 -40.31
N THR A 53 38.06 -13.60 -40.71
CA THR A 53 38.36 -14.72 -39.81
C THR A 53 39.75 -14.59 -39.18
N ASP A 54 40.71 -14.06 -39.94
CA ASP A 54 42.08 -13.89 -39.48
C ASP A 54 42.19 -12.74 -38.48
N ARG A 55 43.01 -12.92 -37.44
CA ARG A 55 43.26 -11.91 -36.43
C ARG A 55 43.88 -10.66 -37.07
N PRO A 56 43.22 -9.48 -36.98
CA PRO A 56 43.77 -8.26 -37.53
C PRO A 56 45.11 -7.87 -36.89
N THR A 57 46.02 -7.32 -37.69
CA THR A 57 47.25 -6.70 -37.24
C THR A 57 47.12 -5.18 -37.36
N GLY A 58 47.08 -4.47 -36.24
CA GLY A 58 46.91 -3.02 -36.24
C GLY A 58 46.92 -2.44 -34.83
N ARG A 59 47.17 -1.13 -34.73
CA ARG A 59 46.98 -0.37 -33.48
C ARG A 59 45.61 0.30 -33.52
N LEU A 60 44.94 0.26 -32.39
CA LEU A 60 43.64 0.89 -32.17
C LEU A 60 43.81 2.04 -31.19
N TRP A 61 42.88 2.99 -31.22
CA TRP A 61 42.81 4.05 -30.23
C TRP A 61 41.55 3.89 -29.39
N VAL A 62 41.71 4.00 -28.08
CA VAL A 62 40.64 3.87 -27.11
C VAL A 62 40.66 5.10 -26.20
N ASP A 63 39.51 5.67 -25.88
CA ASP A 63 39.37 6.67 -24.82
C ASP A 63 38.25 6.30 -23.83
N PHE A 64 38.16 7.04 -22.72
CA PHE A 64 37.21 6.77 -21.62
C PHE A 64 36.35 8.01 -21.33
N PRO A 65 35.30 8.26 -22.14
CA PRO A 65 34.53 9.51 -22.07
C PRO A 65 33.91 9.80 -20.70
N LEU A 66 33.50 8.77 -19.96
CA LEU A 66 32.88 8.93 -18.63
C LEU A 66 33.89 9.01 -17.47
N ALA A 67 35.18 8.77 -17.73
CA ALA A 67 36.24 8.82 -16.72
C ALA A 67 37.15 10.04 -16.89
N GLU A 68 37.67 10.22 -18.11
CA GLU A 68 38.57 11.30 -18.47
C GLU A 68 38.44 11.59 -19.98
N PRO A 69 37.49 12.46 -20.39
CA PRO A 69 37.24 12.76 -21.79
C PRO A 69 38.49 13.24 -22.53
N GLY A 70 38.70 12.73 -23.75
CA GLY A 70 39.75 13.22 -24.66
C GLY A 70 41.14 12.59 -24.49
N LEU A 71 41.40 11.85 -23.40
CA LEU A 71 42.66 11.13 -23.23
C LEU A 71 42.65 9.82 -24.04
N LYS A 72 43.39 9.80 -25.16
CA LYS A 72 43.49 8.63 -26.05
C LYS A 72 44.63 7.71 -25.62
N VAL A 73 44.32 6.42 -25.51
CA VAL A 73 45.26 5.35 -25.19
C VAL A 73 45.37 4.41 -26.38
N ALA A 74 46.60 4.15 -26.82
CA ALA A 74 46.84 3.18 -27.88
C ALA A 74 46.64 1.75 -27.35
N ALA A 75 46.01 0.89 -28.14
CA ALA A 75 45.75 -0.50 -27.80
C ALA A 75 46.21 -1.45 -28.91
N ARG A 76 46.56 -2.67 -28.52
CA ARG A 76 46.79 -3.80 -29.44
C ARG A 76 45.76 -4.88 -29.17
N ILE A 77 45.37 -5.62 -30.20
CA ILE A 77 44.52 -6.79 -30.03
C ILE A 77 45.32 -7.83 -29.25
N GLU A 78 44.77 -8.37 -28.18
CA GLU A 78 45.34 -9.41 -27.32
C GLU A 78 44.70 -10.76 -27.61
N SER A 79 43.37 -10.79 -27.66
CA SER A 79 42.55 -11.96 -28.01
C SER A 79 41.54 -11.60 -29.10
N TRP A 80 41.22 -12.58 -29.94
CA TRP A 80 40.37 -12.44 -31.12
C TRP A 80 39.53 -13.69 -31.33
N THR A 81 38.21 -13.54 -31.20
CA THR A 81 37.23 -14.59 -31.46
C THR A 81 36.19 -14.04 -32.46
N PRO A 82 36.35 -14.34 -33.77
CA PRO A 82 35.43 -13.85 -34.79
C PRO A 82 34.04 -14.48 -34.65
N VAL A 83 33.08 -14.04 -35.48
CA VAL A 83 31.75 -14.67 -35.56
C VAL A 83 31.89 -16.06 -36.17
N GLY A 84 31.52 -17.10 -35.41
CA GLY A 84 31.50 -18.49 -35.84
C GLY A 84 30.31 -18.82 -36.76
N ALA A 85 30.38 -19.96 -37.44
CA ALA A 85 29.34 -20.42 -38.37
C ALA A 85 27.98 -20.71 -37.70
N ASP A 86 27.99 -20.94 -36.38
CA ASP A 86 26.80 -21.12 -35.53
C ASP A 86 26.23 -19.80 -34.99
N GLY A 87 26.79 -18.66 -35.39
CA GLY A 87 26.41 -17.33 -34.92
C GLY A 87 26.92 -17.00 -33.52
N THR A 88 27.78 -17.84 -32.93
CA THR A 88 28.46 -17.54 -31.65
C THR A 88 29.78 -16.81 -31.88
N GLY A 89 30.42 -16.29 -30.83
CA GLY A 89 31.67 -15.52 -30.94
C GLY A 89 31.43 -14.01 -30.94
N ASP A 90 32.16 -13.27 -31.78
CA ASP A 90 32.19 -11.80 -31.85
C ASP A 90 32.83 -11.09 -30.63
N ILE A 91 33.93 -11.63 -30.11
CA ILE A 91 34.60 -11.11 -28.91
C ILE A 91 36.06 -10.77 -29.23
N ALA A 92 36.49 -9.57 -28.83
CA ALA A 92 37.88 -9.16 -28.89
C ALA A 92 38.33 -8.55 -27.57
N VAL A 93 39.57 -8.85 -27.18
CA VAL A 93 40.21 -8.24 -26.01
C VAL A 93 41.35 -7.37 -26.50
N LEU A 94 41.35 -6.11 -26.08
CA LEU A 94 42.37 -5.12 -26.39
C LEU A 94 43.25 -4.91 -25.16
N ARG A 95 44.56 -5.03 -25.34
CA ARG A 95 45.55 -4.64 -24.34
C ARG A 95 45.99 -3.20 -24.60
N LEU A 96 45.74 -2.33 -23.64
CA LEU A 96 46.22 -0.96 -23.64
C LEU A 96 47.75 -0.94 -23.48
N LEU A 97 48.43 -0.08 -24.23
CA LEU A 97 49.89 0.05 -24.16
C LEU A 97 50.36 0.82 -22.91
N THR A 98 49.45 1.58 -22.29
CA THR A 98 49.60 2.21 -20.98
C THR A 98 48.36 1.93 -20.15
N ASP A 99 48.44 2.03 -18.83
CA ASP A 99 47.26 1.89 -17.98
C ASP A 99 46.17 2.91 -18.33
N ALA A 100 44.93 2.51 -18.12
CA ALA A 100 43.77 3.37 -18.23
C ALA A 100 43.87 4.54 -17.24
N PRO A 101 43.16 5.66 -17.51
CA PRO A 101 43.20 6.84 -16.66
C PRO A 101 42.85 6.51 -15.19
N PRO A 102 43.43 7.18 -14.18
CA PRO A 102 43.18 6.86 -12.76
C PRO A 102 41.71 6.95 -12.34
N LYS A 103 40.90 7.73 -13.07
CA LYS A 103 39.45 7.86 -12.87
C LYS A 103 38.66 6.72 -13.51
N ALA A 104 39.23 5.98 -14.46
CA ALA A 104 38.58 4.83 -15.05
C ALA A 104 38.42 3.73 -14.00
N ARG A 105 37.35 2.95 -14.11
CA ARG A 105 37.03 1.88 -13.16
C ARG A 105 36.92 0.56 -13.91
N VAL A 106 37.32 -0.51 -13.27
CA VAL A 106 37.12 -1.86 -13.83
C VAL A 106 35.64 -2.22 -13.71
N ALA A 107 35.05 -2.66 -14.81
CA ALA A 107 33.68 -3.16 -14.86
C ALA A 107 33.55 -4.39 -13.96
N ARG A 108 32.53 -4.39 -13.10
CA ARG A 108 32.20 -5.53 -12.25
C ARG A 108 31.34 -6.51 -13.04
N LEU A 109 31.87 -7.68 -13.36
CA LEU A 109 31.14 -8.70 -14.09
C LEU A 109 30.24 -9.52 -13.14
N VAL A 110 28.98 -9.74 -13.52
CA VAL A 110 28.00 -10.55 -12.77
C VAL A 110 27.98 -11.97 -13.32
N GLU A 111 27.98 -12.96 -12.42
CA GLU A 111 27.88 -14.39 -12.78
C GLU A 111 26.47 -14.95 -12.58
N ASN A 112 26.12 -15.96 -13.38
CA ASN A 112 24.88 -16.73 -13.28
C ASN A 112 23.63 -15.85 -13.36
N VAL A 113 23.50 -15.12 -14.48
CA VAL A 113 22.27 -14.37 -14.75
C VAL A 113 21.13 -15.37 -15.00
N ALA A 114 20.38 -15.67 -13.94
CA ALA A 114 19.24 -16.57 -13.96
C ALA A 114 17.94 -15.75 -14.00
N GLY A 115 17.15 -15.94 -15.06
CA GLY A 115 15.79 -15.41 -15.19
C GLY A 115 15.57 -14.51 -16.43
N PRO A 116 14.44 -14.65 -17.14
CA PRO A 116 14.02 -13.66 -18.13
C PRO A 116 13.48 -12.37 -17.46
N ASP A 117 13.38 -11.30 -18.24
CA ASP A 117 12.69 -10.03 -17.90
C ASP A 117 13.39 -9.15 -16.87
N ARG A 118 14.70 -8.96 -17.05
CA ARG A 118 15.54 -8.16 -16.16
C ARG A 118 15.78 -6.76 -16.69
N ARG A 119 15.61 -5.73 -15.86
CA ARG A 119 15.77 -4.33 -16.29
C ARG A 119 17.24 -3.96 -16.38
N VAL A 120 17.65 -3.45 -17.54
CA VAL A 120 19.06 -3.18 -17.85
C VAL A 120 19.25 -1.82 -18.51
N ARG A 121 20.48 -1.31 -18.44
CA ARG A 121 20.91 -0.12 -19.16
C ARG A 121 22.24 -0.35 -19.87
N THR A 122 22.48 0.43 -20.91
CA THR A 122 23.74 0.42 -21.69
C THR A 122 24.05 1.83 -22.19
N PHE A 123 25.33 2.14 -22.40
CA PHE A 123 25.80 3.42 -22.91
C PHE A 123 26.61 3.21 -24.19
N GLY A 124 26.26 3.90 -25.27
CA GLY A 124 26.90 3.73 -26.58
C GLY A 124 27.07 5.04 -27.33
N PHE A 125 27.74 4.97 -28.48
CA PHE A 125 28.15 6.13 -29.28
C PHE A 125 27.54 6.07 -30.69
N PRO A 126 26.21 6.25 -30.83
CA PRO A 126 25.57 6.22 -32.14
C PRO A 126 25.90 7.47 -32.97
N ASN A 127 25.61 7.41 -34.26
CA ASN A 127 25.91 8.49 -35.20
C ASN A 127 25.30 9.83 -34.73
N ARG A 128 26.08 10.91 -34.79
CA ARG A 128 25.75 12.27 -34.31
C ARG A 128 25.63 12.42 -32.78
N HIS A 129 26.03 11.42 -32.01
CA HIS A 129 26.08 11.46 -30.54
C HIS A 129 27.44 10.95 -30.06
N ASP A 130 28.50 11.65 -30.47
CA ASP A 130 29.88 11.24 -30.16
C ASP A 130 30.17 11.26 -28.66
N ASP A 131 29.49 12.15 -27.90
CA ASP A 131 29.57 12.21 -26.43
C ASP A 131 28.86 11.04 -25.72
N GLY A 132 28.15 10.21 -26.49
CA GLY A 132 27.46 9.00 -26.06
C GLY A 132 26.03 9.24 -25.55
N THR A 133 25.24 8.17 -25.51
CA THR A 133 23.86 8.19 -25.04
C THR A 133 23.48 6.90 -24.32
N TRP A 134 22.53 7.03 -23.39
CA TRP A 134 21.99 5.93 -22.61
C TRP A 134 20.80 5.27 -23.30
N SER A 135 20.75 3.94 -23.29
CA SER A 135 19.57 3.15 -23.62
C SER A 135 19.17 2.29 -22.43
N VAL A 136 17.87 2.25 -22.14
CA VAL A 136 17.28 1.46 -21.05
C VAL A 136 16.30 0.46 -21.66
N GLY A 137 16.30 -0.76 -21.14
CA GLY A 137 15.49 -1.84 -21.68
C GLY A 137 15.44 -3.05 -20.77
N TRP A 138 15.05 -4.17 -21.35
CA TRP A 138 14.85 -5.44 -20.67
C TRP A 138 15.65 -6.54 -21.35
N LEU A 139 16.39 -7.31 -20.57
CA LEU A 139 16.92 -8.60 -21.01
C LEU A 139 15.80 -9.64 -20.93
N ARG A 140 15.44 -10.18 -22.09
CA ARG A 140 14.49 -11.30 -22.23
C ARG A 140 15.24 -12.63 -22.14
N GLY A 141 14.55 -13.72 -22.50
CA GLY A 141 15.12 -15.07 -22.49
C GLY A 141 16.35 -15.26 -23.40
N ARG A 142 17.07 -16.36 -23.18
CA ARG A 142 18.19 -16.79 -24.01
C ARG A 142 17.68 -17.36 -25.35
N GLN A 143 18.38 -17.07 -26.43
CA GLN A 143 18.15 -17.65 -27.75
C GLN A 143 18.94 -18.94 -27.95
N GLY A 144 18.73 -19.62 -29.09
CA GLY A 144 19.45 -20.85 -29.45
C GLY A 144 20.98 -20.71 -29.49
N THR A 145 21.51 -19.50 -29.69
CA THR A 145 22.96 -19.17 -29.61
C THR A 145 23.46 -18.98 -28.17
N GLY A 146 22.57 -18.98 -27.18
CA GLY A 146 22.85 -18.67 -25.77
C GLY A 146 22.89 -17.18 -25.44
N TRP A 147 22.74 -16.28 -26.43
CA TRP A 147 22.69 -14.82 -26.23
C TRP A 147 21.35 -14.37 -25.66
N PHE A 148 21.36 -13.27 -24.92
CA PHE A 148 20.12 -12.63 -24.46
C PHE A 148 19.54 -11.72 -25.54
N GLN A 149 18.21 -11.66 -25.62
CA GLN A 149 17.51 -10.63 -26.37
C GLN A 149 17.39 -9.35 -25.53
N TYR A 150 17.76 -8.20 -26.09
CA TYR A 150 17.57 -6.89 -25.49
C TYR A 150 16.38 -6.18 -26.15
N ASP A 151 15.41 -5.81 -25.32
CA ASP A 151 14.20 -5.10 -25.72
C ASP A 151 14.23 -3.68 -25.15
N THR A 152 14.40 -2.68 -26.02
CA THR A 152 14.46 -1.28 -25.57
C THR A 152 13.11 -0.84 -25.02
N ASP A 153 13.12 -0.20 -23.86
CA ASP A 153 11.92 0.42 -23.28
C ASP A 153 11.36 1.46 -24.27
N PRO A 154 10.06 1.42 -24.64
CA PRO A 154 9.45 2.41 -25.51
C PRO A 154 9.60 3.86 -25.03
N ALA A 155 9.78 4.07 -23.71
CA ALA A 155 10.03 5.38 -23.11
C ALA A 155 11.51 5.81 -23.16
N SER A 156 12.44 4.93 -23.54
CA SER A 156 13.85 5.26 -23.70
C SER A 156 14.05 6.17 -24.92
N GLN A 157 14.77 7.28 -24.74
CA GLN A 157 14.98 8.28 -25.79
C GLN A 157 15.79 7.72 -26.98
N HIS A 158 16.68 6.75 -26.72
CA HIS A 158 17.56 6.16 -27.73
C HIS A 158 17.48 4.64 -27.71
N ARG A 159 17.34 4.07 -28.90
CA ARG A 159 17.36 2.62 -29.12
C ARG A 159 18.77 2.12 -29.31
N VAL A 160 18.99 0.85 -28.97
CA VAL A 160 20.28 0.19 -29.23
C VAL A 160 20.46 0.02 -30.74
N GLU A 161 21.49 0.68 -31.27
CA GLU A 161 21.82 0.69 -32.69
C GLU A 161 23.35 0.65 -32.91
N ARG A 162 23.80 0.82 -34.16
CA ARG A 162 25.22 0.86 -34.48
C ARG A 162 25.92 1.97 -33.68
N GLY A 163 27.00 1.61 -32.99
CA GLY A 163 27.68 2.47 -32.01
C GLY A 163 27.53 2.00 -30.56
N PHE A 164 26.52 1.17 -30.26
CA PHE A 164 26.40 0.48 -28.97
C PHE A 164 27.14 -0.86 -28.93
N SER A 165 27.50 -1.44 -30.09
CA SER A 165 28.25 -2.70 -30.13
C SER A 165 29.51 -2.63 -29.28
N GLY A 166 29.72 -3.63 -28.43
CA GLY A 166 30.81 -3.72 -27.47
C GLY A 166 30.56 -3.00 -26.14
N ALA A 167 29.45 -2.29 -25.97
CA ALA A 167 29.11 -1.64 -24.72
C ALA A 167 28.76 -2.65 -23.61
N PRO A 168 29.11 -2.37 -22.35
CA PRO A 168 28.63 -3.16 -21.22
C PRO A 168 27.12 -2.97 -21.01
N VAL A 169 26.43 -4.05 -20.69
CA VAL A 169 25.03 -4.05 -20.25
C VAL A 169 25.01 -4.20 -18.75
N TRP A 170 24.55 -3.19 -18.03
CA TRP A 170 24.43 -3.24 -16.57
C TRP A 170 23.04 -3.64 -16.15
N ASP A 171 23.00 -4.48 -15.12
CA ASP A 171 21.82 -4.67 -14.32
C ASP A 171 21.48 -3.40 -13.53
N VAL A 172 20.23 -2.95 -13.60
CA VAL A 172 19.82 -1.72 -12.88
C VAL A 172 19.83 -1.93 -11.36
N ASP A 173 19.55 -3.14 -10.88
CA ASP A 173 19.38 -3.43 -9.46
C ASP A 173 20.70 -3.84 -8.78
N GLU A 174 21.51 -4.66 -9.45
CA GLU A 174 22.82 -5.14 -8.96
C GLU A 174 23.98 -4.22 -9.33
N GLY A 175 23.82 -3.35 -10.34
CA GLY A 175 24.84 -2.39 -10.78
C GLY A 175 26.07 -3.02 -11.46
N GLY A 176 26.05 -4.34 -11.69
CA GLY A 176 27.11 -5.08 -12.37
C GLY A 176 26.79 -5.38 -13.84
N VAL A 177 27.82 -5.68 -14.62
CA VAL A 177 27.75 -6.01 -16.04
C VAL A 177 27.31 -7.46 -16.24
N VAL A 178 26.13 -7.64 -16.83
CA VAL A 178 25.50 -8.93 -17.12
C VAL A 178 25.82 -9.44 -18.54
N GLY A 179 26.38 -8.58 -19.38
CA GLY A 179 26.85 -8.96 -20.71
C GLY A 179 27.36 -7.78 -21.53
N MET A 180 27.61 -8.02 -22.82
CA MET A 180 28.10 -7.05 -23.79
C MET A 180 27.15 -6.95 -24.98
N VAL A 181 26.80 -5.73 -25.40
CA VAL A 181 25.88 -5.48 -26.52
C VAL A 181 26.48 -5.93 -27.86
N VAL A 182 25.66 -6.63 -28.65
CA VAL A 182 25.86 -6.90 -30.07
C VAL A 182 24.63 -6.39 -30.82
N ALA A 183 24.76 -5.24 -31.47
CA ALA A 183 23.69 -4.71 -32.30
C ALA A 183 23.70 -5.42 -33.66
N ALA A 184 22.57 -6.05 -34.05
CA ALA A 184 22.44 -6.70 -35.35
C ALA A 184 22.33 -5.68 -36.50
N ASP A 185 22.96 -5.99 -37.64
CA ASP A 185 22.95 -5.15 -38.83
C ASP A 185 21.52 -4.89 -39.35
N SER A 186 21.31 -3.66 -39.79
CA SER A 186 20.11 -3.00 -40.33
C SER A 186 19.37 -3.70 -41.50
N ARG A 187 19.78 -4.91 -41.89
CA ARG A 187 19.26 -5.64 -43.07
C ARG A 187 18.03 -6.51 -42.80
N SER A 188 17.66 -6.76 -41.54
CA SER A 188 16.40 -7.39 -41.19
C SER A 188 15.35 -6.36 -40.76
N SER A 189 14.12 -6.53 -41.24
CA SER A 189 12.95 -5.71 -40.86
C SER A 189 12.55 -5.84 -39.39
N VAL A 190 13.20 -6.74 -38.64
CA VAL A 190 13.10 -6.88 -37.19
C VAL A 190 14.39 -6.35 -36.57
N ARG A 191 14.30 -5.21 -35.90
CA ARG A 191 15.42 -4.48 -35.28
C ARG A 191 15.49 -4.78 -33.78
N THR A 192 16.06 -5.93 -33.45
CA THR A 192 16.27 -6.38 -32.07
C THR A 192 17.77 -6.41 -31.78
N ALA A 193 18.17 -5.92 -30.60
CA ALA A 193 19.56 -6.00 -30.15
C ALA A 193 19.80 -7.28 -29.35
N TYR A 194 21.04 -7.76 -29.35
CA TYR A 194 21.44 -8.96 -28.62
C TYR A 194 22.55 -8.66 -27.64
N VAL A 195 22.71 -9.52 -26.65
CA VAL A 195 23.71 -9.35 -25.59
C VAL A 195 24.43 -10.68 -25.39
N ILE A 196 25.75 -10.64 -25.53
CA ILE A 196 26.64 -11.76 -25.19
C ILE A 196 26.72 -11.83 -23.66
N PRO A 197 26.29 -12.93 -23.03
CA PRO A 197 26.34 -13.07 -21.58
C PRO A 197 27.78 -13.08 -21.06
N THR A 198 27.98 -12.58 -19.84
CA THR A 198 29.28 -12.60 -19.16
C THR A 198 29.92 -13.99 -19.11
N GLU A 199 29.12 -15.05 -19.00
CA GLU A 199 29.63 -16.43 -19.02
C GLU A 199 30.36 -16.76 -20.33
N LYS A 200 29.82 -16.31 -21.48
CA LYS A 200 30.41 -16.53 -22.81
C LYS A 200 31.64 -15.67 -23.06
N LEU A 201 31.66 -14.45 -22.50
CA LEU A 201 32.86 -13.61 -22.52
C LEU A 201 34.01 -14.31 -21.79
N ARG A 202 33.73 -14.89 -20.61
CA ARG A 202 34.69 -15.66 -19.82
C ARG A 202 35.17 -16.93 -20.51
N ASP A 203 34.28 -17.69 -21.14
CA ASP A 203 34.66 -18.88 -21.92
C ASP A 203 35.68 -18.51 -23.02
N SER A 204 35.56 -17.31 -23.60
CA SER A 204 36.44 -16.80 -24.65
C SER A 204 37.73 -16.15 -24.13
N TRP A 205 37.72 -15.63 -22.89
CA TRP A 205 38.88 -15.07 -22.23
C TRP A 205 38.88 -15.44 -20.74
N PRO A 206 39.44 -16.60 -20.36
CA PRO A 206 39.38 -17.11 -18.98
C PRO A 206 39.95 -16.16 -17.93
N SER A 207 40.91 -15.31 -18.30
CA SER A 207 41.48 -14.25 -17.45
C SER A 207 40.46 -13.22 -16.94
N LEU A 208 39.24 -13.18 -17.49
CA LEU A 208 38.12 -12.38 -16.96
C LEU A 208 37.64 -12.86 -15.58
N SER A 209 37.98 -14.09 -15.17
CA SER A 209 37.58 -14.64 -13.87
C SER A 209 38.11 -13.84 -12.67
N GLU A 210 39.23 -13.12 -12.84
CA GLU A 210 39.80 -12.26 -11.78
C GLU A 210 39.15 -10.88 -11.69
N ALA A 211 38.44 -10.45 -12.75
CA ALA A 211 37.65 -9.20 -12.78
C ALA A 211 36.19 -9.42 -12.35
N SER A 212 35.79 -10.68 -12.17
CA SER A 212 34.48 -11.10 -11.68
C SER A 212 34.44 -10.92 -10.17
N LEU A 213 33.71 -9.92 -9.69
CA LEU A 213 33.27 -9.95 -8.30
C LEU A 213 32.03 -10.82 -8.26
N THR A 214 32.13 -11.95 -7.57
CA THR A 214 30.95 -12.71 -7.13
C THR A 214 29.93 -11.74 -6.51
N ALA A 215 28.65 -11.91 -6.81
CA ALA A 215 27.60 -11.08 -6.22
C ALA A 215 27.79 -10.94 -4.70
N CYS A 216 27.50 -9.75 -4.15
CA CYS A 216 27.68 -9.48 -2.72
C CYS A 216 27.07 -10.62 -1.89
N PRO A 217 27.85 -11.29 -1.02
CA PRO A 217 27.38 -12.45 -0.30
C PRO A 217 26.44 -12.09 0.86
N PHE A 218 26.46 -10.83 1.29
CA PHE A 218 25.61 -10.27 2.33
C PHE A 218 24.31 -9.70 1.75
N ARG A 219 23.22 -9.77 2.52
CA ARG A 219 21.85 -9.42 2.08
C ARG A 219 21.29 -8.15 2.73
N SER A 220 22.15 -7.37 3.38
CA SER A 220 21.79 -6.07 3.98
C SER A 220 20.63 -6.17 4.98
N LEU A 221 19.43 -5.72 4.62
CA LEU A 221 18.26 -5.77 5.49
C LEU A 221 17.22 -6.79 5.00
N GLU A 222 17.50 -7.45 3.87
CA GLU A 222 16.62 -8.48 3.34
C GLU A 222 16.89 -9.83 4.03
N PRO A 223 15.84 -10.62 4.31
CA PRO A 223 16.03 -11.98 4.79
C PRO A 223 16.63 -12.86 3.69
N PHE A 224 17.55 -13.75 4.07
CA PHE A 224 18.09 -14.75 3.16
C PHE A 224 16.97 -15.67 2.66
N GLN A 225 16.91 -15.88 1.34
CA GLN A 225 15.94 -16.73 0.67
C GLN A 225 16.51 -18.12 0.36
N GLU A 226 15.67 -19.03 -0.13
CA GLU A 226 16.09 -20.40 -0.49
C GLU A 226 17.26 -20.41 -1.49
N ARG A 227 17.25 -19.48 -2.46
CA ARG A 227 18.35 -19.29 -3.43
C ARG A 227 19.68 -18.90 -2.80
N ASP A 228 19.65 -18.35 -1.59
CA ASP A 228 20.81 -17.85 -0.87
C ASP A 228 21.39 -18.89 0.10
N ALA A 229 20.88 -20.12 0.11
CA ALA A 229 21.27 -21.18 1.04
C ALA A 229 22.79 -21.43 1.09
N ARG A 230 23.50 -21.21 -0.03
CA ARG A 230 24.96 -21.37 -0.11
C ARG A 230 25.74 -20.28 0.64
N LEU A 231 25.13 -19.13 0.85
CA LEU A 231 25.69 -17.96 1.55
C LEU A 231 25.26 -17.92 3.02
N PHE A 232 24.25 -18.69 3.39
CA PHE A 232 23.69 -18.72 4.75
C PHE A 232 24.49 -19.67 5.66
N HIS A 233 25.22 -19.08 6.62
CA HIS A 233 26.09 -19.82 7.53
C HIS A 233 25.81 -19.51 9.00
N GLY A 234 26.31 -20.37 9.89
CA GLY A 234 26.19 -20.16 11.34
C GLY A 234 24.87 -20.62 11.96
N ARG A 235 23.93 -21.19 11.19
CA ARG A 235 22.67 -21.75 11.72
C ARG A 235 22.40 -23.18 11.25
N ASP A 236 23.47 -23.92 10.94
CA ASP A 236 23.38 -25.29 10.43
C ASP A 236 22.76 -26.27 11.44
N GLU A 237 23.07 -26.12 12.74
CA GLU A 237 22.52 -26.96 13.81
C GLU A 237 21.04 -26.66 14.09
N PRO A 238 20.63 -25.39 14.29
CA PRO A 238 19.22 -25.05 14.44
C PRO A 238 18.38 -25.49 13.24
N ALA A 239 18.86 -25.28 12.01
CA ALA A 239 18.16 -25.69 10.80
C ALA A 239 17.91 -27.21 10.78
N ARG A 240 18.92 -28.01 11.13
CA ARG A 240 18.79 -29.48 11.18
C ARG A 240 17.76 -29.93 12.22
N ARG A 241 17.79 -29.34 13.42
CA ARG A 241 16.84 -29.66 14.49
C ARG A 241 15.40 -29.33 14.11
N ILE A 242 15.18 -28.20 13.42
CA ILE A 242 13.85 -27.84 12.93
C ILE A 242 13.37 -28.84 11.86
N VAL A 243 14.25 -29.24 10.93
CA VAL A 243 13.93 -30.29 9.94
C VAL A 243 13.56 -31.61 10.62
N ASP A 244 14.33 -32.02 11.63
CA ASP A 244 14.05 -33.24 12.38
C ASP A 244 12.72 -33.13 13.16
N LEU A 245 12.44 -31.99 13.79
CA LEU A 245 11.15 -31.73 14.46
C LEU A 245 9.97 -31.82 13.49
N LEU A 246 10.10 -31.24 12.28
CA LEU A 246 9.06 -31.29 11.25
C LEU A 246 8.79 -32.70 10.72
N GLY A 247 9.75 -33.62 10.86
CA GLY A 247 9.54 -35.02 10.56
C GLY A 247 8.56 -35.71 11.52
N HIS A 248 8.51 -35.27 12.78
CA HIS A 248 7.78 -35.94 13.87
C HIS A 248 6.55 -35.17 14.35
N ALA A 249 6.58 -33.84 14.30
CA ALA A 249 5.51 -32.98 14.78
C ALA A 249 4.68 -32.41 13.62
N PRO A 250 3.32 -32.43 13.71
CA PRO A 250 2.48 -31.84 12.68
C PRO A 250 2.56 -30.31 12.62
N VAL A 251 2.88 -29.68 13.75
CA VAL A 251 3.02 -28.23 13.89
C VAL A 251 4.34 -27.94 14.58
N THR A 252 5.08 -26.95 14.09
CA THR A 252 6.29 -26.42 14.73
C THR A 252 6.21 -24.89 14.79
N SER A 253 6.38 -24.34 15.97
CA SER A 253 6.27 -22.90 16.24
C SER A 253 7.65 -22.35 16.60
N LEU A 254 8.17 -21.49 15.73
CA LEU A 254 9.45 -20.81 15.90
C LEU A 254 9.25 -19.49 16.63
N VAL A 255 9.80 -19.38 17.84
CA VAL A 255 9.67 -18.18 18.66
C VAL A 255 11.02 -17.56 18.96
N GLY A 256 11.14 -16.26 18.70
CA GLY A 256 12.38 -15.53 18.97
C GLY A 256 12.23 -14.02 18.78
N PRO A 257 13.16 -13.20 19.31
CA PRO A 257 13.12 -11.75 19.18
C PRO A 257 13.07 -11.27 17.72
N SER A 258 12.63 -10.03 17.48
CA SER A 258 12.77 -9.39 16.16
C SER A 258 14.25 -9.31 15.76
N GLY A 259 14.56 -9.52 14.48
CA GLY A 259 15.95 -9.51 14.00
C GLY A 259 16.80 -10.75 14.33
N SER A 260 16.31 -11.76 15.07
CA SER A 260 17.07 -12.98 15.42
C SER A 260 17.36 -13.94 14.25
N GLY A 261 16.89 -13.62 13.04
CA GLY A 261 17.11 -14.40 11.83
C GLY A 261 16.10 -15.53 11.60
N LYS A 262 14.90 -15.48 12.21
CA LYS A 262 13.84 -16.51 12.04
C LYS A 262 13.48 -16.77 10.57
N SER A 263 13.18 -15.72 9.81
CA SER A 263 12.84 -15.84 8.39
C SER A 263 14.01 -16.40 7.57
N SER A 264 15.23 -15.87 7.75
CA SER A 264 16.44 -16.41 7.09
C SER A 264 16.69 -17.88 7.43
N LEU A 265 16.51 -18.28 8.70
CA LEU A 265 16.63 -19.66 9.15
C LEU A 265 15.60 -20.57 8.46
N LEU A 266 14.36 -20.10 8.32
CA LEU A 266 13.32 -20.83 7.60
C LEU A 266 13.65 -21.01 6.13
N TYR A 267 13.86 -19.91 5.41
CA TYR A 267 13.96 -19.93 3.95
C TYR A 267 15.31 -20.43 3.45
N ALA A 268 16.43 -20.00 4.05
CA ALA A 268 17.77 -20.39 3.60
C ALA A 268 18.35 -21.57 4.37
N GLY A 269 17.88 -21.82 5.61
CA GLY A 269 18.35 -22.93 6.44
C GLY A 269 17.49 -24.20 6.28
N VAL A 270 16.19 -24.09 6.53
CA VAL A 270 15.28 -25.24 6.67
C VAL A 270 14.73 -25.72 5.33
N LEU A 271 14.22 -24.81 4.48
CA LEU A 271 13.59 -25.18 3.22
C LEU A 271 14.49 -26.00 2.27
N PRO A 272 15.75 -25.62 2.00
CA PRO A 272 16.61 -26.39 1.10
C PRO A 272 16.81 -27.82 1.59
N ARG A 273 16.99 -27.99 2.91
CA ARG A 273 17.16 -29.29 3.56
C ARG A 273 15.89 -30.15 3.50
N LEU A 274 14.71 -29.52 3.62
CA LEU A 274 13.43 -30.22 3.45
C LEU A 274 13.22 -30.67 2.01
N ARG A 275 13.57 -29.83 1.02
CA ARG A 275 13.46 -30.20 -0.40
C ARG A 275 14.33 -31.41 -0.75
N GLU A 276 15.52 -31.49 -0.15
CA GLU A 276 16.43 -32.62 -0.32
C GLU A 276 15.94 -33.90 0.39
N ARG A 277 15.52 -33.78 1.66
CA ARG A 277 15.12 -34.94 2.49
C ARG A 277 13.70 -35.45 2.27
N ALA A 278 12.79 -34.59 1.81
CA ALA A 278 11.36 -34.88 1.68
C ALA A 278 10.81 -34.36 0.33
N PRO A 279 11.21 -34.95 -0.80
CA PRO A 279 10.78 -34.52 -2.14
C PRO A 279 9.26 -34.63 -2.33
N ASP A 280 8.59 -35.50 -1.58
CA ASP A 280 7.14 -35.71 -1.61
C ASP A 280 6.34 -34.65 -0.82
N LEU A 281 7.02 -33.64 -0.24
CA LEU A 281 6.41 -32.53 0.49
C LEU A 281 6.12 -31.36 -0.46
N GLY A 282 4.84 -31.03 -0.63
CA GLY A 282 4.42 -29.73 -1.15
C GLY A 282 4.72 -28.66 -0.11
N ILE A 283 5.23 -27.49 -0.51
CA ILE A 283 5.59 -26.42 0.41
C ILE A 283 4.99 -25.12 -0.11
N VAL A 284 4.34 -24.38 0.78
CA VAL A 284 3.84 -23.03 0.55
C VAL A 284 4.19 -22.17 1.76
N ALA A 285 4.58 -20.92 1.50
CA ALA A 285 4.83 -19.92 2.54
C ALA A 285 3.97 -18.69 2.29
N PHE A 286 3.53 -18.05 3.36
CA PHE A 286 2.81 -16.78 3.32
C PHE A 286 3.14 -15.96 4.57
N ARG A 287 3.00 -14.63 4.45
CA ARG A 287 3.08 -13.69 5.57
C ARG A 287 1.69 -13.09 5.77
N PRO A 288 1.06 -13.21 6.97
CA PRO A 288 -0.33 -12.81 7.16
C PRO A 288 -0.67 -11.34 6.86
N GLY A 289 0.26 -10.41 7.08
CA GLY A 289 0.08 -8.99 6.74
C GLY A 289 0.56 -8.63 5.34
N GLN A 290 1.06 -9.59 4.56
CA GLN A 290 1.39 -9.37 3.16
C GLN A 290 0.09 -9.13 2.41
N LEU A 291 -0.06 -7.95 1.78
CA LEU A 291 -1.08 -7.57 0.80
C LEU A 291 -2.36 -6.85 1.29
N GLY A 292 -2.35 -6.18 2.45
CA GLY A 292 -3.41 -5.27 2.94
C GLY A 292 -4.87 -5.77 2.91
N GLY A 293 -5.06 -7.06 2.61
CA GLY A 293 -6.26 -7.85 2.83
C GLY A 293 -6.20 -8.52 4.20
N THR A 294 -7.08 -9.50 4.40
CA THR A 294 -7.13 -10.24 5.66
C THR A 294 -6.10 -11.37 5.70
N PRO A 295 -5.64 -11.81 6.89
CA PRO A 295 -4.73 -12.94 7.05
C PRO A 295 -5.15 -14.22 6.31
N LEU A 296 -6.45 -14.47 6.23
CA LEU A 296 -7.01 -15.61 5.51
C LEU A 296 -6.84 -15.49 3.98
N THR A 297 -6.94 -14.27 3.46
CA THR A 297 -6.75 -13.98 2.04
C THR A 297 -5.29 -14.20 1.64
N ALA A 298 -4.32 -13.87 2.51
CA ALA A 298 -2.90 -14.14 2.28
C ALA A 298 -2.63 -15.65 2.14
N LEU A 299 -3.22 -16.48 3.00
CA LEU A 299 -3.15 -17.94 2.88
C LEU A 299 -3.78 -18.44 1.56
N ALA A 300 -4.97 -17.93 1.23
CA ALA A 300 -5.65 -18.29 -0.02
C ALA A 300 -4.76 -18.01 -1.23
N LEU A 301 -4.19 -16.81 -1.32
CA LEU A 301 -3.34 -16.43 -2.44
C LEU A 301 -2.12 -17.34 -2.57
N ALA A 302 -1.48 -17.70 -1.45
CA ALA A 302 -0.32 -18.58 -1.47
C ALA A 302 -0.66 -20.01 -1.95
N LEU A 303 -1.90 -20.46 -1.73
CA LEU A 303 -2.37 -21.77 -2.17
C LEU A 303 -2.77 -21.81 -3.66
N ILE A 304 -3.17 -20.70 -4.25
CA ILE A 304 -3.66 -20.66 -5.64
C ILE A 304 -2.64 -21.19 -6.66
N PRO A 305 -1.35 -20.79 -6.63
CA PRO A 305 -0.36 -21.35 -7.56
C PRO A 305 -0.22 -22.87 -7.48
N LEU A 306 -0.48 -23.47 -6.31
CA LEU A 306 -0.45 -24.92 -6.13
C LEU A 306 -1.72 -25.61 -6.63
N LEU A 307 -2.87 -24.94 -6.54
CA LEU A 307 -4.15 -25.45 -7.01
C LEU A 307 -4.31 -25.29 -8.53
N GLU A 308 -3.89 -24.15 -9.08
CA GLU A 308 -4.16 -23.69 -10.44
C GLU A 308 -2.88 -23.20 -11.15
N ALA A 309 -1.93 -24.13 -11.30
CA ALA A 309 -0.65 -23.87 -11.97
C ALA A 309 -0.82 -23.37 -13.42
N ASP A 310 -1.89 -23.79 -14.12
CA ASP A 310 -2.12 -23.47 -15.53
C ASP A 310 -2.83 -22.12 -15.76
N LEU A 311 -3.37 -21.51 -14.70
CA LEU A 311 -4.04 -20.22 -14.82
C LEU A 311 -3.04 -19.07 -14.94
N THR A 312 -3.38 -18.08 -15.77
CA THR A 312 -2.69 -16.79 -15.78
C THR A 312 -2.83 -16.10 -14.42
N GLU A 313 -1.90 -15.22 -14.09
CA GLU A 313 -1.92 -14.47 -12.84
C GLU A 313 -3.26 -13.74 -12.62
N THR A 314 -3.80 -13.12 -13.67
CA THR A 314 -5.11 -12.46 -13.65
C THR A 314 -6.27 -13.42 -13.35
N ALA A 315 -6.25 -14.64 -13.90
CA ALA A 315 -7.29 -15.64 -13.65
C ALA A 315 -7.19 -16.23 -12.23
N ARG A 316 -5.96 -16.41 -11.72
CA ARG A 316 -5.71 -16.80 -10.32
C ARG A 316 -6.33 -15.79 -9.35
N LEU A 317 -6.18 -14.50 -9.62
CA LEU A 317 -6.74 -13.45 -8.78
C LEU A 317 -8.27 -13.43 -8.76
N ALA A 318 -8.93 -13.88 -9.83
CA ALA A 318 -10.40 -13.99 -9.86
C ALA A 318 -10.94 -15.12 -8.98
N GLU A 319 -10.16 -16.18 -8.73
CA GLU A 319 -10.55 -17.30 -7.85
C GLU A 319 -10.32 -16.98 -6.36
N LEU A 320 -9.56 -15.93 -6.03
CA LEU A 320 -9.18 -15.59 -4.67
C LEU A 320 -10.38 -15.45 -3.71
N PRO A 321 -11.45 -14.69 -4.02
CA PRO A 321 -12.60 -14.56 -3.12
C PRO A 321 -13.28 -15.90 -2.82
N ARG A 322 -13.35 -16.78 -3.83
CA ARG A 322 -13.96 -18.11 -3.69
C ARG A 322 -13.12 -18.99 -2.76
N LEU A 323 -11.79 -18.99 -2.92
CA LEU A 323 -10.92 -19.79 -2.07
C LEU A 323 -10.89 -19.27 -0.64
N THR A 324 -10.87 -17.95 -0.43
CA THR A 324 -10.97 -17.33 0.89
C THR A 324 -12.26 -17.76 1.61
N GLU A 325 -13.39 -17.79 0.90
CA GLU A 325 -14.67 -18.23 1.48
C GLU A 325 -14.68 -19.73 1.80
N LEU A 326 -14.09 -20.58 0.97
CA LEU A 326 -13.91 -22.01 1.27
C LEU A 326 -13.07 -22.23 2.54
N LEU A 327 -11.97 -21.48 2.69
CA LEU A 327 -11.17 -21.52 3.91
C LEU A 327 -11.97 -21.06 5.13
N ARG A 328 -12.77 -20.00 4.99
CA ARG A 328 -13.66 -19.49 6.05
C ARG A 328 -14.69 -20.53 6.50
N GLN A 329 -15.18 -21.35 5.57
CA GLN A 329 -16.10 -22.45 5.82
C GLN A 329 -15.41 -23.73 6.34
N GLY A 330 -14.10 -23.68 6.63
CA GLY A 330 -13.35 -24.81 7.17
C GLY A 330 -12.99 -25.90 6.16
N GLN A 331 -12.99 -25.59 4.85
CA GLN A 331 -12.71 -26.55 3.77
C GLN A 331 -11.21 -26.81 3.55
N MET A 332 -10.36 -26.51 4.53
CA MET A 332 -8.92 -26.79 4.46
C MET A 332 -8.59 -28.26 4.10
N PRO A 333 -9.28 -29.30 4.63
CA PRO A 333 -8.99 -30.69 4.26
C PRO A 333 -9.16 -30.94 2.75
N ALA A 334 -10.29 -30.48 2.18
CA ALA A 334 -10.57 -30.65 0.75
C ALA A 334 -9.57 -29.87 -0.13
N ILE A 335 -9.13 -28.69 0.34
CA ILE A 335 -8.11 -27.90 -0.36
C ILE A 335 -6.76 -28.62 -0.34
N VAL A 336 -6.34 -29.15 0.82
CA VAL A 336 -5.11 -29.94 0.95
C VAL A 336 -5.15 -31.16 0.02
N ASP A 337 -6.25 -31.91 0.02
CA ASP A 337 -6.41 -33.09 -0.83
C ASP A 337 -6.27 -32.76 -2.31
N ARG A 338 -6.88 -31.65 -2.74
CA ARG A 338 -6.78 -31.16 -4.12
C ARG A 338 -5.38 -30.68 -4.48
N VAL A 339 -4.71 -29.94 -3.60
CA VAL A 339 -3.31 -29.50 -3.78
C VAL A 339 -2.41 -30.72 -3.96
N LEU A 340 -2.53 -31.71 -3.07
CA LEU A 340 -1.70 -32.92 -3.09
C LEU A 340 -1.93 -33.74 -4.36
N ALA A 341 -3.18 -33.90 -4.78
CA ALA A 341 -3.51 -34.59 -6.03
C ALA A 341 -2.95 -33.87 -7.26
N ARG A 342 -3.06 -32.54 -7.33
CA ARG A 342 -2.54 -31.71 -8.44
C ARG A 342 -1.01 -31.72 -8.49
N GLN A 343 -0.35 -31.62 -7.34
CA GLN A 343 1.10 -31.54 -7.24
C GLN A 343 1.80 -32.91 -7.24
N GLY A 344 1.04 -34.01 -7.16
CA GLY A 344 1.59 -35.36 -7.00
C GLY A 344 2.40 -35.52 -5.71
N LYS A 345 1.97 -34.86 -4.62
CA LYS A 345 2.66 -34.84 -3.31
C LYS A 345 1.89 -35.63 -2.27
N GLN A 346 2.58 -36.10 -1.23
CA GLN A 346 1.97 -36.88 -0.15
C GLN A 346 1.54 -36.03 1.04
N ARG A 347 2.25 -34.92 1.29
CA ARG A 347 1.99 -34.00 2.41
C ARG A 347 2.17 -32.55 1.96
N LEU A 348 1.49 -31.63 2.63
CA LEU A 348 1.60 -30.19 2.37
C LEU A 348 2.14 -29.51 3.63
N LEU A 349 3.22 -28.75 3.51
CA LEU A 349 3.75 -27.86 4.52
C LEU A 349 3.31 -26.42 4.23
N VAL A 350 2.61 -25.81 5.17
CA VAL A 350 2.26 -24.38 5.17
C VAL A 350 3.15 -23.65 6.17
N ILE A 351 3.90 -22.66 5.71
CA ILE A 351 4.72 -21.79 6.54
C ILE A 351 4.02 -20.44 6.67
N ALA A 352 3.61 -20.09 7.89
CA ALA A 352 3.11 -18.77 8.23
C ALA A 352 4.25 -17.98 8.90
N ASP A 353 4.97 -17.17 8.11
CA ASP A 353 6.07 -16.34 8.61
C ASP A 353 5.54 -14.98 9.12
N GLN A 354 6.16 -14.43 10.16
CA GLN A 354 5.73 -13.18 10.83
C GLN A 354 4.26 -13.24 11.27
N PHE A 355 3.87 -14.31 11.96
CA PHE A 355 2.50 -14.54 12.37
C PHE A 355 1.97 -13.47 13.34
N GLU A 356 2.85 -12.72 14.01
CA GLU A 356 2.48 -11.54 14.77
C GLU A 356 1.59 -10.56 14.00
N GLU A 357 1.72 -10.49 12.68
CA GLU A 357 0.89 -9.61 11.84
C GLU A 357 -0.58 -10.02 11.81
N ALA A 358 -0.88 -11.31 11.96
CA ALA A 358 -2.26 -11.79 12.09
C ALA A 358 -2.89 -11.38 13.44
N LEU A 359 -2.05 -11.13 14.45
CA LEU A 359 -2.45 -10.69 15.78
C LEU A 359 -2.57 -9.17 15.90
N LEU A 360 -2.17 -8.42 14.86
CA LEU A 360 -2.43 -6.99 14.76
C LEU A 360 -3.89 -6.76 14.36
N ASP A 361 -4.46 -5.64 14.80
CA ASP A 361 -5.92 -5.42 14.86
C ASP A 361 -6.67 -5.48 13.52
N LEU A 362 -5.97 -5.40 12.38
CA LEU A 362 -6.56 -5.53 11.05
C LEU A 362 -6.96 -7.00 10.71
N GLY A 363 -6.48 -7.97 11.50
CA GLY A 363 -6.68 -9.41 11.25
C GLY A 363 -7.75 -10.12 12.09
N GLN A 364 -8.33 -9.48 13.12
CA GLN A 364 -9.16 -10.20 14.12
C GLN A 364 -10.38 -10.92 13.55
N ALA A 365 -11.04 -10.37 12.52
CA ALA A 365 -12.23 -11.01 11.92
C ALA A 365 -11.91 -12.34 11.20
N ASP A 366 -10.65 -12.52 10.81
CA ASP A 366 -10.17 -13.67 10.03
C ASP A 366 -9.19 -14.54 10.79
N LEU A 367 -8.82 -14.14 12.01
CA LEU A 367 -7.90 -14.87 12.85
C LEU A 367 -8.46 -16.23 13.26
N ASP A 368 -9.74 -16.29 13.65
CA ASP A 368 -10.44 -17.54 13.96
C ASP A 368 -10.50 -18.50 12.76
N PRO A 369 -11.00 -18.08 11.57
CA PRO A 369 -10.91 -18.88 10.36
C PRO A 369 -9.51 -19.36 10.00
N LEU A 370 -8.50 -18.49 10.08
CA LEU A 370 -7.12 -18.83 9.77
C LEU A 370 -6.57 -19.86 10.76
N ALA A 371 -6.78 -19.62 12.05
CA ALA A 371 -6.39 -20.54 13.11
C ALA A 371 -7.06 -21.92 12.92
N GLY A 372 -8.35 -21.95 12.58
CA GLY A 372 -9.08 -23.18 12.27
C GLY A 372 -8.52 -23.93 11.07
N ALA A 373 -8.16 -23.22 9.99
CA ALA A 373 -7.52 -23.81 8.82
C ALA A 373 -6.16 -24.42 9.17
N LEU A 374 -5.30 -23.70 9.91
CA LEU A 374 -3.98 -24.18 10.31
C LEU A 374 -4.08 -25.32 11.35
N ALA A 375 -5.02 -25.26 12.28
CA ALA A 375 -5.24 -26.28 13.31
C ALA A 375 -5.65 -27.64 12.74
N HIS A 376 -6.09 -27.69 11.47
CA HIS A 376 -6.29 -28.95 10.76
C HIS A 376 -5.04 -29.84 10.76
N ALA A 377 -3.83 -29.27 10.86
CA ALA A 377 -2.58 -30.03 10.97
C ALA A 377 -2.54 -30.94 12.21
N VAL A 378 -3.23 -30.59 13.30
CA VAL A 378 -3.18 -31.31 14.58
C VAL A 378 -4.06 -32.57 14.58
N GLN A 379 -4.91 -32.75 13.56
CA GLN A 379 -5.77 -33.94 13.43
C GLN A 379 -4.94 -35.20 13.12
N ALA A 380 -5.36 -36.36 13.65
CA ALA A 380 -4.58 -37.61 13.61
C ALA A 380 -4.18 -38.06 12.19
N ASP A 381 -5.09 -37.91 11.22
CA ASP A 381 -4.88 -38.33 9.81
C ASP A 381 -4.51 -37.15 8.88
N SER A 382 -4.10 -36.03 9.46
CA SER A 382 -3.82 -34.83 8.66
C SER A 382 -2.57 -35.00 7.79
N ARG A 383 -2.74 -34.71 6.50
CA ARG A 383 -1.62 -34.56 5.54
C ARG A 383 -1.04 -33.15 5.52
N LEU A 384 -1.59 -32.24 6.33
CA LEU A 384 -1.11 -30.89 6.52
C LEU A 384 -0.02 -30.86 7.60
N ARG A 385 1.03 -30.10 7.35
CA ARG A 385 2.07 -29.71 8.29
C ARG A 385 2.12 -28.20 8.35
N VAL A 386 2.36 -27.64 9.51
CA VAL A 386 2.37 -26.19 9.71
C VAL A 386 3.63 -25.75 10.43
N VAL A 387 4.24 -24.69 9.92
CA VAL A 387 5.26 -23.92 10.64
C VAL A 387 4.73 -22.53 10.87
N ILE A 388 4.84 -22.04 12.10
CA ILE A 388 4.49 -20.67 12.47
C ILE A 388 5.74 -20.00 12.99
N SER A 389 6.10 -18.82 12.47
CA SER A 389 7.11 -17.98 13.11
C SER A 389 6.42 -16.83 13.85
N LEU A 390 6.85 -16.59 15.10
CA LEU A 390 6.24 -15.58 15.96
C LEU A 390 7.31 -14.87 16.80
N ARG A 391 7.14 -13.58 17.06
CA ARG A 391 7.99 -12.86 18.02
C ARG A 391 7.64 -13.20 19.48
N THR A 392 8.64 -13.16 20.34
CA THR A 392 8.49 -13.42 21.78
C THR A 392 7.49 -12.49 22.47
N ASP A 393 7.44 -11.21 22.09
CA ASP A 393 6.50 -10.21 22.64
C ASP A 393 5.04 -10.40 22.18
N PHE A 394 4.81 -11.18 21.13
CA PHE A 394 3.47 -11.56 20.67
C PHE A 394 3.00 -12.91 21.18
N LEU A 395 3.87 -13.70 21.83
CA LEU A 395 3.53 -15.02 22.34
C LEU A 395 2.37 -14.98 23.35
N THR A 396 2.38 -14.03 24.28
CA THR A 396 1.30 -13.87 25.27
C THR A 396 -0.04 -13.57 24.60
N ALA A 397 -0.05 -12.67 23.60
CA ALA A 397 -1.25 -12.35 22.84
C ALA A 397 -1.80 -13.58 22.10
N ALA A 398 -0.91 -14.38 21.52
CA ALA A 398 -1.27 -15.60 20.81
C ALA A 398 -1.82 -16.70 21.76
N LEU A 399 -1.22 -16.85 22.95
CA LEU A 399 -1.67 -17.80 23.98
C LEU A 399 -3.03 -17.41 24.60
N ASN A 400 -3.33 -16.12 24.67
CA ASN A 400 -4.63 -15.61 25.13
C ASN A 400 -5.76 -15.85 24.11
N HIS A 401 -5.44 -16.25 22.88
CA HIS A 401 -6.41 -16.50 21.83
C HIS A 401 -6.73 -18.01 21.72
N PRO A 402 -7.94 -18.47 22.10
CA PRO A 402 -8.25 -19.90 22.22
C PRO A 402 -7.99 -20.72 20.95
N ALA A 403 -8.27 -20.16 19.76
CA ALA A 403 -8.09 -20.87 18.50
C ALA A 403 -6.62 -21.14 18.13
N LEU A 404 -5.66 -20.40 18.71
CA LEU A 404 -4.23 -20.53 18.41
C LEU A 404 -3.50 -21.46 19.37
N VAL A 405 -4.04 -21.72 20.55
CA VAL A 405 -3.45 -22.61 21.56
C VAL A 405 -3.06 -23.99 20.98
N PRO A 406 -3.87 -24.65 20.13
CA PRO A 406 -3.48 -25.93 19.52
C PRO A 406 -2.20 -25.88 18.67
N LEU A 407 -1.85 -24.70 18.15
CA LEU A 407 -0.68 -24.47 17.31
C LEU A 407 0.58 -24.13 18.14
N LEU A 408 0.43 -23.78 19.41
CA LEU A 408 1.49 -23.20 20.25
C LEU A 408 1.91 -24.08 21.46
N GLY A 409 1.34 -25.28 21.62
CA GLY A 409 1.57 -26.13 22.81
C GLY A 409 2.65 -27.23 22.67
N GLY A 410 3.30 -27.56 23.80
CA GLY A 410 4.13 -28.76 23.99
C GLY A 410 5.51 -28.74 23.30
N ASP A 411 6.00 -29.92 22.89
CA ASP A 411 7.30 -30.14 22.20
C ASP A 411 7.40 -29.50 20.80
N ARG A 412 6.42 -28.67 20.43
CA ARG A 412 6.29 -28.01 19.12
C ARG A 412 6.97 -26.65 19.10
N LEU A 413 7.30 -26.08 20.25
CA LEU A 413 7.92 -24.77 20.36
C LEU A 413 9.44 -24.88 20.21
N PHE A 414 9.99 -24.26 19.17
CA PHE A 414 11.43 -24.13 18.99
C PHE A 414 11.85 -22.67 19.18
N THR A 415 12.70 -22.42 20.17
CA THR A 415 13.17 -21.08 20.49
C THR A 415 14.41 -20.72 19.68
N VAL A 416 14.34 -19.61 18.94
CA VAL A 416 15.47 -19.06 18.19
C VAL A 416 16.16 -18.02 19.08
N GLY A 417 17.21 -18.46 19.78
CA GLY A 417 18.03 -17.61 20.63
C GLY A 417 19.10 -16.81 19.86
N ALA A 418 19.91 -16.06 20.61
CA ALA A 418 21.11 -15.41 20.07
C ALA A 418 22.06 -16.43 19.44
N MET A 419 22.80 -16.00 18.42
CA MET A 419 23.86 -16.82 17.83
C MET A 419 25.04 -16.90 18.81
N SER A 420 25.66 -18.06 18.92
CA SER A 420 26.94 -18.19 19.61
C SER A 420 28.06 -17.48 18.84
N ASP A 421 29.19 -17.19 19.49
CA ASP A 421 30.35 -16.57 18.84
C ASP A 421 30.85 -17.38 17.64
N SER A 422 30.77 -18.72 17.73
CA SER A 422 31.16 -19.62 16.63
C SER A 422 30.19 -19.53 15.44
N GLU A 423 28.90 -19.42 15.72
CA GLU A 423 27.84 -19.25 14.72
C GLU A 423 27.97 -17.87 14.04
N LEU A 424 28.15 -16.80 14.82
CA LEU A 424 28.36 -15.45 14.30
C LEU A 424 29.62 -15.36 13.45
N ARG A 425 30.74 -15.91 13.92
CA ARG A 425 31.99 -15.96 13.15
C ARG A 425 31.77 -16.69 11.83
N ALA A 426 31.07 -17.82 11.84
CA ALA A 426 30.76 -18.55 10.62
C ALA A 426 29.93 -17.70 9.64
N ALA A 427 28.93 -16.95 10.14
CA ALA A 427 28.13 -16.04 9.32
C ALA A 427 28.92 -14.85 8.75
N VAL A 428 29.95 -14.35 9.45
CA VAL A 428 30.78 -13.22 8.98
C VAL A 428 31.86 -13.67 7.99
N VAL A 429 32.53 -14.78 8.29
CA VAL A 429 33.76 -15.19 7.60
C VAL A 429 33.49 -16.10 6.40
N ARG A 430 32.63 -17.12 6.58
CA ARG A 430 32.44 -18.16 5.56
C ARG A 430 31.85 -17.66 4.23
N PRO A 431 30.95 -16.65 4.19
CA PRO A 431 30.47 -16.15 2.91
C PRO A 431 31.57 -15.58 2.00
N LEU A 432 32.73 -15.22 2.57
CA LEU A 432 33.87 -14.70 1.82
C LEU A 432 34.83 -15.76 1.27
N GLU A 433 34.79 -17.00 1.77
CA GLU A 433 35.79 -18.05 1.49
C GLU A 433 36.01 -18.32 -0.01
N ASN A 434 34.96 -18.14 -0.83
CA ASN A 434 35.00 -18.38 -2.29
C ASN A 434 34.77 -17.10 -3.11
N SER A 435 34.84 -15.93 -2.48
CA SER A 435 34.49 -14.64 -3.11
C SER A 435 35.68 -13.90 -3.73
N GLY A 436 36.92 -14.31 -3.39
CA GLY A 436 38.14 -13.58 -3.71
C GLY A 436 38.36 -12.33 -2.84
N VAL A 437 37.45 -12.04 -1.90
CA VAL A 437 37.52 -10.92 -0.96
C VAL A 437 37.91 -11.41 0.43
N ILE A 438 38.76 -10.67 1.12
CA ILE A 438 39.20 -10.99 2.48
C ILE A 438 39.01 -9.80 3.43
N TYR A 439 38.91 -10.09 4.72
CA TYR A 439 39.01 -9.07 5.76
C TYR A 439 40.48 -8.72 6.01
N GLU A 440 40.74 -7.45 6.28
CA GLU A 440 41.99 -7.03 6.92
C GLU A 440 42.18 -7.78 8.26
N PRO A 441 43.41 -8.20 8.61
CA PRO A 441 43.65 -8.99 9.81
C PRO A 441 43.07 -8.38 11.09
N GLY A 442 42.29 -9.16 11.84
CA GLY A 442 41.65 -8.74 13.09
C GLY A 442 40.34 -7.95 12.92
N LEU A 443 39.94 -7.57 11.70
CA LEU A 443 38.69 -6.84 11.48
C LEU A 443 37.45 -7.69 11.79
N ALA A 444 37.43 -8.96 11.39
CA ALA A 444 36.29 -9.84 11.68
C ALA A 444 36.08 -9.99 13.20
N ASP A 445 37.15 -10.19 13.97
CA ASP A 445 37.10 -10.30 15.43
C ASP A 445 36.59 -9.02 16.07
N ARG A 446 37.03 -7.87 15.53
CA ARG A 446 36.59 -6.56 15.98
C ARG A 446 35.10 -6.32 15.70
N ILE A 447 34.61 -6.67 14.51
CA ILE A 447 33.18 -6.57 14.17
C ILE A 447 32.34 -7.42 15.14
N LEU A 448 32.78 -8.65 15.42
CA LEU A 448 32.10 -9.55 16.36
C LEU A 448 32.11 -9.00 17.80
N SER A 449 33.24 -8.45 18.25
CA SER A 449 33.35 -7.81 19.56
C SER A 449 32.46 -6.58 19.69
N ASP A 450 32.35 -5.78 18.63
CA ASP A 450 31.48 -4.60 18.64
C ASP A 450 30.00 -5.02 18.63
N LEU A 451 29.61 -6.10 17.93
CA LEU A 451 28.20 -6.50 17.82
C LEU A 451 27.56 -6.82 19.20
N GLY A 452 28.30 -7.47 20.09
CA GLY A 452 27.79 -7.95 21.39
C GLY A 452 26.84 -9.15 21.26
N THR A 453 26.10 -9.46 22.34
CA THR A 453 25.30 -10.70 22.47
C THR A 453 23.80 -10.54 22.23
N ASP A 454 23.35 -9.36 21.80
CA ASP A 454 21.92 -9.07 21.60
C ASP A 454 21.42 -9.68 20.27
N PRO A 455 20.45 -10.61 20.31
CA PRO A 455 19.91 -11.27 19.12
C PRO A 455 19.27 -10.32 18.10
N GLY A 456 18.85 -9.11 18.51
CA GLY A 456 18.21 -8.13 17.63
C GLY A 456 19.15 -7.39 16.67
N ARG A 457 20.46 -7.67 16.71
CA ARG A 457 21.49 -6.91 15.99
C ARG A 457 21.98 -7.54 14.68
N LEU A 458 21.55 -8.75 14.34
CA LEU A 458 21.93 -9.39 13.07
C LEU A 458 21.61 -8.54 11.82
N PRO A 459 20.49 -7.79 11.74
CA PRO A 459 20.23 -6.89 10.62
C PRO A 459 21.25 -5.75 10.53
N LEU A 460 21.74 -5.23 11.66
CA LEU A 460 22.82 -4.24 11.69
C LEU A 460 24.13 -4.82 11.17
N LEU A 461 24.43 -6.06 11.56
CA LEU A 461 25.59 -6.80 11.06
C LEU A 461 25.53 -6.93 9.54
N GLU A 462 24.45 -7.50 8.99
CA GLU A 462 24.28 -7.69 7.54
C GLU A 462 24.34 -6.38 6.75
N PHE A 463 23.70 -5.31 7.26
CA PHE A 463 23.81 -3.98 6.67
C PHE A 463 25.26 -3.49 6.65
N THR A 464 25.96 -3.62 7.78
CA THR A 464 27.35 -3.17 7.92
C THR A 464 28.28 -3.95 6.98
N LEU A 465 28.15 -5.28 6.92
CA LEU A 465 28.94 -6.14 6.04
C LEU A 465 28.69 -5.83 4.57
N THR A 466 27.44 -5.55 4.18
CA THR A 466 27.10 -5.11 2.82
C THR A 466 27.76 -3.76 2.49
N LYS A 467 27.71 -2.79 3.41
CA LYS A 467 28.35 -1.48 3.22
C LYS A 467 29.86 -1.52 3.22
N LEU A 468 30.45 -2.45 3.96
CA LEU A 468 31.88 -2.75 3.93
C LEU A 468 32.30 -3.41 2.61
N TRP A 469 31.52 -4.37 2.13
CA TRP A 469 31.71 -4.98 0.82
C TRP A 469 31.68 -3.94 -0.32
N GLU A 470 30.72 -3.01 -0.30
CA GLU A 470 30.65 -1.91 -1.28
C GLU A 470 31.91 -1.03 -1.28
N ARG A 471 32.54 -0.85 -0.11
CA ARG A 471 33.71 0.02 0.14
C ARG A 471 35.05 -0.71 0.10
N GLN A 472 35.06 -2.00 -0.25
CA GLN A 472 36.29 -2.76 -0.34
C GLN A 472 37.28 -2.11 -1.33
N GLN A 473 38.57 -2.32 -1.09
CA GLN A 473 39.62 -1.87 -2.00
C GLN A 473 40.49 -3.07 -2.38
N HIS A 474 40.58 -3.35 -3.68
CA HIS A 474 41.40 -4.45 -4.22
C HIS A 474 41.12 -5.82 -3.58
N GLY A 475 39.85 -6.14 -3.31
CA GLY A 475 39.50 -7.42 -2.68
C GLY A 475 39.67 -7.43 -1.15
N VAL A 476 39.93 -6.29 -0.52
CA VAL A 476 40.12 -6.20 0.94
C VAL A 476 39.09 -5.29 1.58
N ILE A 477 38.37 -5.84 2.57
CA ILE A 477 37.52 -5.07 3.49
C ILE A 477 38.41 -4.60 4.66
N GLY A 478 38.60 -3.28 4.76
CA GLY A 478 39.57 -2.69 5.68
C GLY A 478 38.98 -2.00 6.92
N HIS A 479 39.81 -1.84 7.95
CA HIS A 479 39.48 -1.15 9.21
C HIS A 479 39.07 0.30 8.98
N ALA A 480 39.72 1.00 8.05
CA ALA A 480 39.40 2.40 7.75
C ALA A 480 37.96 2.57 7.23
N ALA A 481 37.50 1.65 6.37
CA ALA A 481 36.13 1.66 5.87
C ALA A 481 35.12 1.36 6.99
N TYR A 482 35.46 0.45 7.90
CA TYR A 482 34.62 0.12 9.06
C TYR A 482 34.46 1.30 10.03
N GLU A 483 35.54 2.02 10.31
CA GLU A 483 35.50 3.23 11.16
C GLU A 483 34.73 4.36 10.49
N ALA A 484 34.93 4.58 9.18
CA ALA A 484 34.20 5.60 8.42
C ALA A 484 32.69 5.37 8.39
N LEU A 485 32.24 4.12 8.56
CA LEU A 485 30.81 3.78 8.69
C LEU A 485 30.26 4.08 10.09
N GLY A 486 31.10 4.29 11.10
CA GLY A 486 30.68 4.35 12.50
C GLY A 486 30.49 2.97 13.13
N ARG A 487 31.19 1.95 12.61
CA ARG A 487 31.14 0.57 13.11
C ARG A 487 29.75 -0.05 13.01
N VAL A 488 29.56 -1.25 13.56
CA VAL A 488 28.30 -2.00 13.44
C VAL A 488 27.08 -1.33 14.08
N HIS A 489 27.28 -0.54 15.13
CA HIS A 489 26.19 0.11 15.85
C HIS A 489 25.60 1.29 15.06
N ASP A 490 26.46 2.16 14.53
CA ASP A 490 26.02 3.41 13.92
C ASP A 490 25.95 3.33 12.40
N ALA A 491 26.43 2.26 11.74
CA ALA A 491 26.41 2.14 10.28
C ALA A 491 25.03 2.42 9.66
N LEU A 492 23.97 1.80 10.19
CA LEU A 492 22.61 2.00 9.68
C LEU A 492 22.09 3.41 9.99
N VAL A 493 22.37 3.93 11.18
CA VAL A 493 21.91 5.25 11.64
C VAL A 493 22.60 6.36 10.86
N ASN A 494 23.93 6.28 10.68
CA ASN A 494 24.71 7.22 9.90
C ASN A 494 24.26 7.23 8.44
N HIS A 495 23.97 6.06 7.86
CA HIS A 495 23.39 5.98 6.53
C HIS A 495 22.01 6.65 6.47
N ALA A 496 21.13 6.40 7.43
CA ALA A 496 19.81 7.03 7.49
C ALA A 496 19.89 8.56 7.64
N GLU A 497 20.77 9.07 8.50
CA GLU A 497 21.01 10.51 8.67
C GLU A 497 21.67 11.15 7.45
N GLN A 498 22.58 10.44 6.78
CA GLN A 498 23.19 10.90 5.53
C GLN A 498 22.14 11.02 4.42
N VAL A 499 21.26 10.02 4.27
CA VAL A 499 20.14 10.08 3.31
C VAL A 499 19.19 11.22 3.65
N TRP A 500 18.88 11.42 4.93
CA TRP A 500 18.02 12.52 5.38
C TRP A 500 18.63 13.89 5.06
N THR A 501 19.91 14.07 5.32
CA THR A 501 20.58 15.39 5.25
C THR A 501 21.04 15.73 3.84
N SER A 502 21.60 14.77 3.10
CA SER A 502 22.17 14.98 1.76
C SER A 502 21.29 14.48 0.62
N GLY A 503 20.41 13.52 0.89
CA GLY A 503 19.55 12.89 -0.12
C GLY A 503 18.19 13.56 -0.30
N LEU A 504 17.78 14.44 0.62
CA LEU A 504 16.49 15.15 0.61
C LEU A 504 16.71 16.65 0.80
N THR A 505 15.90 17.46 0.11
CA THR A 505 15.89 18.92 0.31
C THR A 505 15.10 19.31 1.56
N GLU A 506 15.30 20.54 2.08
CA GLU A 506 14.55 21.03 3.26
C GLU A 506 13.03 21.05 3.02
N GLU A 507 12.58 21.36 1.80
CA GLU A 507 11.17 21.30 1.42
C GLU A 507 10.61 19.87 1.46
N GLU A 508 11.44 18.87 1.16
CA GLU A 508 11.07 17.46 1.15
C GLU A 508 11.05 16.84 2.56
N HIS A 509 11.71 17.44 3.56
CA HIS A 509 11.76 16.90 4.93
C HIS A 509 10.38 16.75 5.57
N SER A 510 9.46 17.68 5.34
CA SER A 510 8.10 17.59 5.87
C SER A 510 7.34 16.40 5.26
N GLY A 511 7.42 16.24 3.93
CA GLY A 511 6.81 15.11 3.22
C GLY A 511 7.46 13.76 3.58
N ALA A 512 8.78 13.74 3.77
CA ALA A 512 9.51 12.54 4.18
C ALA A 512 9.18 12.12 5.61
N ARG A 513 9.04 13.06 6.55
CA ARG A 513 8.55 12.77 7.91
C ARG A 513 7.16 12.14 7.85
N ALA A 514 6.22 12.78 7.15
CA ALA A 514 4.86 12.26 7.02
C ALA A 514 4.84 10.85 6.43
N LEU A 515 5.61 10.61 5.37
CA LEU A 515 5.79 9.29 4.77
C LEU A 515 6.34 8.27 5.79
N LEU A 516 7.46 8.56 6.44
CA LEU A 516 8.11 7.62 7.36
C LEU A 516 7.20 7.22 8.52
N VAL A 517 6.43 8.17 9.07
CA VAL A 517 5.44 7.89 10.12
C VAL A 517 4.27 7.05 9.57
N GLN A 518 3.87 7.25 8.31
CA GLN A 518 2.83 6.43 7.65
C GLN A 518 3.23 4.96 7.50
N LEU A 519 4.53 4.67 7.39
CA LEU A 519 5.12 3.32 7.30
C LEU A 519 5.24 2.61 8.66
N VAL A 520 4.66 3.16 9.73
CA VAL A 520 4.73 2.60 11.09
C VAL A 520 3.32 2.38 11.63
N HIS A 521 3.10 1.20 12.22
CA HIS A 521 1.95 0.95 13.07
C HIS A 521 2.24 1.55 14.45
N PRO A 522 1.38 2.49 14.93
CA PRO A 522 1.49 2.98 16.30
C PRO A 522 1.24 1.82 17.26
N ALA A 523 1.99 1.78 18.34
CA ALA A 523 1.80 0.78 19.38
C ALA A 523 1.23 1.45 20.62
N ASP A 524 0.13 0.91 21.15
CA ASP A 524 -0.45 1.40 22.40
C ASP A 524 0.32 0.85 23.62
N GLU A 525 0.63 -0.45 23.64
CA GLU A 525 1.34 -1.14 24.75
C GLU A 525 2.58 -1.94 24.33
N ARG A 526 2.94 -1.91 23.03
CA ARG A 526 4.00 -2.76 22.44
C ARG A 526 5.08 -1.92 21.78
N ALA A 527 6.13 -2.57 21.25
CA ALA A 527 7.07 -1.88 20.37
C ALA A 527 6.40 -1.54 19.03
N PRO A 528 6.67 -0.38 18.42
CA PRO A 528 6.16 -0.03 17.10
C PRO A 528 6.65 -1.04 16.06
N THR A 529 5.77 -1.36 15.11
CA THR A 529 6.06 -2.31 14.02
C THR A 529 5.95 -1.61 12.67
N ARG A 530 6.57 -2.19 11.65
CA ARG A 530 6.47 -1.67 10.28
C ARG A 530 5.05 -1.85 9.71
N ARG A 531 4.65 -0.93 8.84
CA ARG A 531 3.40 -0.97 8.07
C ARG A 531 3.72 -0.91 6.59
N THR A 532 3.12 -1.81 5.82
CA THR A 532 3.09 -1.74 4.36
C THR A 532 2.03 -0.75 3.93
N VAL A 533 2.37 0.15 3.00
CA VAL A 533 1.48 1.22 2.54
C VAL A 533 1.35 1.19 1.03
N ALA A 534 0.12 1.15 0.52
CA ALA A 534 -0.16 1.15 -0.90
C ALA A 534 0.07 2.52 -1.56
N ARG A 535 0.44 2.51 -2.84
CA ARG A 535 0.59 3.71 -3.67
C ARG A 535 -0.62 4.64 -3.61
N SER A 536 -1.84 4.09 -3.63
CA SER A 536 -3.10 4.82 -3.59
C SER A 536 -3.37 5.52 -2.26
N GLU A 537 -2.75 5.08 -1.17
CA GLU A 537 -2.85 5.74 0.13
C GLU A 537 -1.94 6.97 0.22
N LEU A 538 -0.88 7.03 -0.60
CA LEU A 538 0.12 8.09 -0.54
C LEU A 538 -0.15 9.21 -1.55
N PRO A 539 -0.05 10.48 -1.13
CA PRO A 539 0.02 11.62 -2.04
C PRO A 539 1.15 11.45 -3.08
N PRO A 540 1.01 12.01 -4.29
CA PRO A 540 2.04 11.90 -5.34
C PRO A 540 3.44 12.34 -4.90
N ASP A 541 3.53 13.40 -4.09
CA ASP A 541 4.81 13.91 -3.59
C ASP A 541 5.48 12.94 -2.61
N GLN A 542 4.71 12.34 -1.71
CA GLN A 542 5.22 11.32 -0.79
C GLN A 542 5.66 10.07 -1.53
N TRP A 543 4.95 9.67 -2.59
CA TRP A 543 5.39 8.55 -3.43
C TRP A 543 6.73 8.82 -4.12
N ARG A 544 6.93 10.02 -4.67
CA ARG A 544 8.20 10.43 -5.28
C ARG A 544 9.35 10.37 -4.26
N ILE A 545 9.10 10.79 -3.02
CA ILE A 545 10.07 10.66 -1.92
C ILE A 545 10.33 9.18 -1.61
N ALA A 546 9.28 8.34 -1.53
CA ALA A 546 9.42 6.92 -1.28
C ALA A 546 10.29 6.23 -2.35
N GLN A 547 10.08 6.53 -3.63
CA GLN A 547 10.90 6.02 -4.74
C GLN A 547 12.39 6.40 -4.59
N ARG A 548 12.69 7.61 -4.10
CA ARG A 548 14.07 7.99 -3.79
C ARG A 548 14.62 7.20 -2.60
N LEU A 549 13.84 7.02 -1.52
CA LEU A 549 14.25 6.24 -0.36
C LEU A 549 14.40 4.73 -0.65
N MET A 550 13.74 4.22 -1.69
CA MET A 550 13.97 2.87 -2.21
C MET A 550 15.39 2.72 -2.75
N SER A 551 15.87 3.70 -3.53
CA SER A 551 17.24 3.68 -4.09
C SER A 551 18.33 3.68 -3.00
N THR A 552 17.99 4.14 -1.81
CA THR A 552 18.90 4.17 -0.65
C THR A 552 18.71 2.99 0.30
N ARG A 553 17.77 2.07 0.03
CA ARG A 553 17.43 0.90 0.84
C ARG A 553 16.95 1.20 2.26
N LEU A 554 16.40 2.40 2.51
CA LEU A 554 15.71 2.70 3.77
C LEU A 554 14.24 2.25 3.74
N VAL A 555 13.67 2.26 2.54
CA VAL A 555 12.34 1.75 2.21
C VAL A 555 12.52 0.65 1.17
N VAL A 556 11.68 -0.37 1.22
CA VAL A 556 11.66 -1.43 0.20
C VAL A 556 10.33 -1.41 -0.54
N PRO A 557 10.34 -1.62 -1.87
CA PRO A 557 9.12 -1.78 -2.63
C PRO A 557 8.46 -3.12 -2.32
N GLY A 558 7.15 -3.15 -2.42
CA GLY A 558 6.36 -4.36 -2.47
C GLY A 558 5.24 -4.23 -3.49
N GLU A 559 4.40 -5.23 -3.54
CA GLU A 559 3.20 -5.24 -4.36
C GLU A 559 2.03 -5.71 -3.50
N GLU A 560 0.86 -5.14 -3.69
CA GLU A 560 -0.38 -5.42 -2.98
C GLU A 560 -1.52 -5.67 -3.94
N PHE A 561 -2.38 -6.65 -3.62
CA PHE A 561 -3.51 -6.96 -4.46
C PHE A 561 -4.70 -6.02 -4.18
N ARG A 562 -5.31 -5.49 -5.24
CA ARG A 562 -6.53 -4.69 -5.11
C ARG A 562 -7.79 -5.56 -5.05
N PRO A 563 -8.65 -5.38 -4.02
CA PRO A 563 -9.98 -5.99 -3.98
C PRO A 563 -10.81 -5.51 -5.19
N GLY A 564 -11.15 -6.42 -6.10
CA GLY A 564 -11.98 -6.12 -7.29
C GLY A 564 -11.40 -6.54 -8.64
N GLY A 565 -10.19 -7.09 -8.66
CA GLY A 565 -9.53 -7.53 -9.89
C GLY A 565 -8.82 -6.38 -10.61
N GLY A 566 -7.52 -6.56 -10.86
CA GLY A 566 -6.64 -5.57 -11.46
C GLY A 566 -5.17 -5.97 -11.27
N PRO A 567 -4.22 -5.28 -11.93
CA PRO A 567 -2.80 -5.50 -11.66
C PRO A 567 -2.50 -5.18 -10.19
N PRO A 568 -1.50 -5.86 -9.58
CA PRO A 568 -1.03 -5.52 -8.25
C PRO A 568 -0.65 -4.04 -8.18
N GLU A 569 -0.98 -3.42 -7.05
CA GLU A 569 -0.64 -2.07 -6.71
C GLU A 569 0.74 -2.03 -6.04
N GLU A 570 1.60 -1.12 -6.48
CA GLU A 570 2.90 -0.90 -5.84
C GLU A 570 2.72 -0.47 -4.37
N THR A 571 3.55 -1.01 -3.49
CA THR A 571 3.58 -0.68 -2.07
C THR A 571 4.97 -0.33 -1.58
N VAL A 572 5.02 0.25 -0.38
CA VAL A 572 6.25 0.61 0.32
C VAL A 572 6.19 0.17 1.77
N GLU A 573 7.30 -0.36 2.28
CA GLU A 573 7.49 -0.61 3.71
C GLU A 573 8.90 -0.17 4.14
N LEU A 574 9.11 0.07 5.44
CA LEU A 574 10.48 0.28 5.95
C LEU A 574 11.32 -0.98 5.70
N ALA A 575 12.58 -0.77 5.30
CA ALA A 575 13.49 -1.87 5.01
C ALA A 575 13.72 -2.81 6.20
N HIS A 576 13.74 -2.27 7.42
CA HIS A 576 13.79 -3.08 8.65
C HIS A 576 13.26 -2.33 9.87
N GLU A 577 12.71 -3.06 10.84
CA GLU A 577 12.24 -2.52 12.12
C GLU A 577 13.36 -1.93 12.99
N THR A 578 14.62 -2.27 12.71
CA THR A 578 15.76 -1.72 13.45
C THR A 578 15.87 -0.20 13.28
N LEU A 579 15.36 0.35 12.18
CA LEU A 579 15.22 1.79 12.01
C LEU A 579 14.31 2.40 13.09
N LEU A 580 13.26 1.70 13.51
CA LEU A 580 12.35 2.16 14.56
C LEU A 580 12.98 2.15 15.94
N THR A 581 13.97 1.29 16.18
CA THR A 581 14.60 1.17 17.51
C THR A 581 15.90 1.93 17.62
N GLN A 582 16.67 2.08 16.54
CA GLN A 582 18.00 2.70 16.56
C GLN A 582 18.02 4.14 16.04
N TRP A 583 17.18 4.47 15.04
CA TRP A 583 17.19 5.81 14.45
C TRP A 583 16.40 6.81 15.31
N ARG A 584 17.13 7.59 16.12
CA ARG A 584 16.54 8.54 17.09
C ARG A 584 15.52 9.49 16.46
N ARG A 585 15.82 10.05 15.29
CA ARG A 585 14.95 10.98 14.59
C ARG A 585 13.61 10.35 14.22
N LEU A 586 13.62 9.11 13.71
CA LEU A 586 12.39 8.39 13.39
C LEU A 586 11.57 8.08 14.63
N ARG A 587 12.22 7.70 15.75
CA ARG A 587 11.52 7.52 17.03
C ARG A 587 10.82 8.79 17.49
N GLU A 588 11.52 9.93 17.44
CA GLU A 588 10.95 11.23 17.81
C GLU A 588 9.77 11.60 16.91
N PHE A 589 9.81 11.28 15.62
CA PHE A 589 8.68 11.49 14.72
C PHE A 589 7.48 10.61 15.05
N VAL A 590 7.72 9.31 15.27
CA VAL A 590 6.65 8.35 15.62
C VAL A 590 6.00 8.72 16.95
N GLU A 591 6.79 9.11 17.95
CA GLU A 591 6.29 9.55 19.25
C GLU A 591 5.47 10.84 19.14
N ALA A 592 5.98 11.84 18.42
CA ALA A 592 5.29 13.12 18.26
C ALA A 592 3.95 13.01 17.52
N ASP A 593 3.80 11.99 16.66
CA ASP A 593 2.60 11.75 15.87
C ASP A 593 1.75 10.57 16.38
N HIS A 594 2.08 10.00 17.55
CA HIS A 594 1.41 8.81 18.12
C HIS A 594 -0.11 8.96 18.21
N GLU A 595 -0.60 10.07 18.79
CA GLU A 595 -2.03 10.32 18.99
C GLU A 595 -2.80 10.33 17.66
N PHE A 596 -2.26 11.06 16.66
CA PHE A 596 -2.84 11.12 15.33
C PHE A 596 -2.84 9.74 14.65
N ARG A 597 -1.75 8.99 14.79
CA ARG A 597 -1.61 7.67 14.16
C ARG A 597 -2.53 6.64 14.79
N SER A 598 -2.64 6.60 16.11
CA SER A 598 -3.56 5.70 16.81
C SER A 598 -5.01 5.99 16.43
N TRP A 599 -5.38 7.28 16.36
CA TRP A 599 -6.69 7.71 15.84
C TRP A 599 -6.92 7.27 14.38
N GLN A 600 -5.94 7.50 13.47
CA GLN A 600 -6.07 7.18 12.05
C GLN A 600 -6.26 5.68 11.83
N GLU A 601 -5.54 4.84 12.58
CA GLU A 601 -5.69 3.38 12.48
C GLU A 601 -7.05 2.92 13.02
N SER A 602 -7.54 3.55 14.09
CA SER A 602 -8.90 3.34 14.59
C SER A 602 -9.98 3.72 13.56
N LEU A 603 -9.77 4.80 12.82
CA LEU A 603 -10.65 5.22 11.73
C LEU A 603 -10.67 4.19 10.60
N ARG A 604 -9.50 3.71 10.16
CA ARG A 604 -9.37 2.69 9.11
C ARG A 604 -10.11 1.40 9.47
N ARG A 605 -10.01 0.93 10.72
CA ARG A 605 -10.80 -0.21 11.22
C ARG A 605 -12.31 -0.03 11.06
N LYS A 606 -12.82 1.20 11.17
CA LYS A 606 -14.24 1.51 10.98
C LYS A 606 -14.60 1.54 9.50
N ILE A 607 -13.71 2.03 8.64
CA ILE A 607 -13.88 2.04 7.18
C ILE A 607 -14.01 0.61 6.65
N VAL A 608 -13.12 -0.31 7.03
CA VAL A 608 -13.18 -1.72 6.59
C VAL A 608 -14.52 -2.36 6.97
N ARG A 609 -15.00 -2.15 8.20
CA ARG A 609 -16.32 -2.65 8.65
C ARG A 609 -17.48 -2.00 7.91
N TRP A 610 -17.37 -0.73 7.57
CA TRP A 610 -18.38 0.00 6.79
C TRP A 610 -18.47 -0.52 5.35
N GLU A 611 -17.34 -0.81 4.73
CA GLU A 611 -17.28 -1.36 3.37
C GLU A 611 -17.81 -2.79 3.30
N ALA A 612 -17.44 -3.64 4.27
CA ALA A 612 -17.91 -5.03 4.36
C ALA A 612 -19.44 -5.15 4.48
N ARG A 613 -20.12 -4.18 5.09
CA ARG A 613 -21.59 -4.15 5.21
C ARG A 613 -22.31 -3.70 3.94
N GLY A 614 -21.56 -3.41 2.88
CA GLY A 614 -22.03 -2.79 1.66
C GLY A 614 -22.43 -1.35 1.93
N ARG A 615 -21.81 -0.40 1.22
CA ARG A 615 -22.01 1.06 1.32
C ARG A 615 -23.48 1.56 1.26
N ARG A 616 -24.46 0.65 1.09
CA ARG A 616 -25.91 0.84 0.91
C ARG A 616 -26.81 0.13 1.95
N GLY A 617 -26.27 -0.55 2.97
CA GLY A 617 -27.08 -1.35 3.90
C GLY A 617 -28.17 -0.56 4.63
N ARG A 618 -29.46 -0.80 4.30
CA ARG A 618 -30.62 -0.19 4.98
C ARG A 618 -30.76 -0.55 6.47
N GLY A 619 -29.90 -1.40 7.03
CA GLY A 619 -29.77 -1.70 8.48
C GLY A 619 -29.11 -0.58 9.30
N LEU A 620 -29.32 0.68 8.92
CA LEU A 620 -28.58 1.87 9.36
C LEU A 620 -29.23 2.60 10.55
N LEU A 621 -30.07 1.89 11.31
CA LEU A 621 -30.86 2.39 12.44
C LEU A 621 -30.30 2.04 13.82
N SER A 622 -29.14 1.38 13.92
CA SER A 622 -28.44 1.19 15.20
C SER A 622 -27.01 1.76 15.13
N GLY A 623 -26.78 2.83 15.89
CA GLY A 623 -25.44 3.34 16.21
C GLY A 623 -24.79 4.22 15.13
N ALA A 624 -24.39 5.44 15.49
CA ALA A 624 -23.47 6.21 14.66
C ALA A 624 -22.12 5.48 14.60
N GLU A 625 -21.57 5.24 13.41
CA GLU A 625 -20.25 4.58 13.26
C GLU A 625 -19.11 5.36 13.93
N LEU A 626 -19.31 6.67 14.09
CA LEU A 626 -18.51 7.55 14.93
C LEU A 626 -19.42 8.15 16.01
N THR A 627 -19.01 8.07 17.27
CA THR A 627 -19.65 8.80 18.37
C THR A 627 -19.52 10.31 18.15
N GLY A 628 -20.30 11.11 18.88
CA GLY A 628 -20.21 12.57 18.79
C GLY A 628 -18.82 13.13 19.12
N ALA A 629 -18.06 12.46 19.98
CA ALA A 629 -16.68 12.82 20.31
C ALA A 629 -15.73 12.49 19.14
N GLU A 630 -15.79 11.26 18.64
CA GLU A 630 -14.95 10.80 17.52
C GLU A 630 -15.20 11.60 16.24
N LEU A 631 -16.44 12.05 15.99
CA LEU A 631 -16.74 12.91 14.85
C LEU A 631 -16.14 14.32 14.99
N ARG A 632 -16.05 14.86 16.22
CA ARG A 632 -15.37 16.14 16.46
C ARG A 632 -13.88 16.00 16.22
N GLU A 633 -13.28 14.98 16.81
CA GLU A 633 -11.87 14.64 16.63
C GLU A 633 -11.52 14.45 15.14
N ALA A 634 -12.34 13.68 14.41
CA ALA A 634 -12.16 13.48 12.97
C ALA A 634 -12.25 14.78 12.15
N ARG A 635 -13.04 15.77 12.58
CA ARG A 635 -13.08 17.09 11.94
C ARG A 635 -11.83 17.90 12.25
N THR A 636 -11.35 17.86 13.49
CA THR A 636 -10.13 18.53 13.91
C THR A 636 -8.96 18.04 13.07
N TRP A 637 -8.73 16.72 13.02
CA TRP A 637 -7.64 16.13 12.24
C TRP A 637 -7.79 16.36 10.75
N ARG A 638 -9.01 16.31 10.22
CA ARG A 638 -9.25 16.65 8.82
C ARG A 638 -8.88 18.09 8.49
N SER A 639 -9.10 19.04 9.39
CA SER A 639 -8.73 20.45 9.16
C SER A 639 -7.25 20.72 9.32
N SER A 640 -6.55 20.03 10.24
CA SER A 640 -5.14 20.28 10.54
C SER A 640 -4.17 19.46 9.70
N ARG A 641 -4.55 18.25 9.25
CA ARG A 641 -3.68 17.27 8.57
C ARG A 641 -4.33 16.66 7.32
N GLU A 642 -5.05 17.47 6.54
CA GLU A 642 -5.77 17.00 5.35
C GLU A 642 -4.89 16.23 4.34
N HIS A 643 -3.62 16.63 4.20
CA HIS A 643 -2.68 16.06 3.25
C HIS A 643 -2.16 14.66 3.65
N GLU A 644 -2.36 14.26 4.91
CA GLU A 644 -1.96 12.96 5.46
C GLU A 644 -3.10 11.93 5.49
N LEU A 645 -4.30 12.33 5.05
CA LEU A 645 -5.48 11.48 5.00
C LEU A 645 -5.70 10.90 3.60
N SER A 646 -6.01 9.60 3.55
CA SER A 646 -6.32 8.92 2.28
C SER A 646 -7.67 9.39 1.70
N PRO A 647 -7.90 9.24 0.38
CA PRO A 647 -9.20 9.56 -0.22
C PRO A 647 -10.37 8.78 0.41
N ALA A 648 -10.13 7.53 0.83
CA ALA A 648 -11.12 6.70 1.51
C ALA A 648 -11.49 7.27 2.89
N GLU A 649 -10.50 7.69 3.68
CA GLU A 649 -10.70 8.33 4.99
C GLU A 649 -11.49 9.63 4.87
N LYS A 650 -11.13 10.49 3.90
CA LYS A 650 -11.86 11.74 3.63
C LYS A 650 -13.33 11.47 3.28
N THR A 651 -13.56 10.50 2.40
CA THR A 651 -14.92 10.12 1.98
C THR A 651 -15.76 9.58 3.13
N PHE A 652 -15.15 8.76 4.00
CA PHE A 652 -15.82 8.22 5.18
C PHE A 652 -16.21 9.33 6.17
N ILE A 653 -15.27 10.22 6.51
CA ILE A 653 -15.52 11.37 7.41
C ILE A 653 -16.63 12.26 6.83
N ASP A 654 -16.57 12.57 5.53
CA ASP A 654 -17.59 13.38 4.85
C ASP A 654 -18.98 12.75 4.91
N THR A 655 -19.05 11.44 4.69
CA THR A 655 -20.31 10.69 4.73
C THR A 655 -20.90 10.68 6.13
N ALA A 656 -20.06 10.47 7.15
CA ALA A 656 -20.45 10.55 8.56
C ALA A 656 -20.99 11.95 8.91
N VAL A 657 -20.28 13.02 8.52
CA VAL A 657 -20.69 14.41 8.75
C VAL A 657 -22.02 14.74 8.09
N ARG A 658 -22.18 14.39 6.81
CA ARG A 658 -23.44 14.63 6.07
C ARG A 658 -24.62 13.92 6.70
N ARG A 659 -24.42 12.69 7.21
CA ARG A 659 -25.49 11.90 7.83
C ARG A 659 -25.93 12.45 9.18
N VAL A 660 -24.99 12.90 10.02
CA VAL A 660 -25.33 13.56 11.29
C VAL A 660 -26.13 14.85 11.03
N ARG A 661 -25.72 15.65 10.03
CA ARG A 661 -26.46 16.86 9.64
C ARG A 661 -27.88 16.55 9.17
N ARG A 662 -28.08 15.51 8.35
CA ARG A 662 -29.42 15.06 7.91
C ARG A 662 -30.30 14.55 9.05
N ARG A 663 -29.74 13.80 10.00
CA ARG A 663 -30.48 13.32 11.18
C ARG A 663 -30.94 14.47 12.07
N LEU A 664 -30.06 15.44 12.34
CA LEU A 664 -30.43 16.64 13.10
C LEU A 664 -31.53 17.42 12.40
N LEU A 665 -31.43 17.65 11.09
CA LEU A 665 -32.47 18.32 10.30
C LEU A 665 -33.82 17.56 10.32
N ALA A 666 -33.80 16.23 10.25
CA ALA A 666 -35.01 15.40 10.30
C ALA A 666 -35.65 15.42 11.70
N LEU A 667 -34.86 15.37 12.77
CA LEU A 667 -35.35 15.49 14.14
C LEU A 667 -35.92 16.88 14.40
N THR A 668 -35.24 17.94 13.95
CA THR A 668 -35.78 19.31 14.07
C THR A 668 -37.08 19.43 13.27
N ALA A 669 -37.14 18.88 12.06
CA ALA A 669 -38.37 18.87 11.25
C ALA A 669 -39.51 18.14 11.97
N MET A 670 -39.25 16.94 12.52
CA MET A 670 -40.24 16.16 13.26
C MET A 670 -40.74 16.91 14.51
N VAL A 671 -39.84 17.47 15.32
CA VAL A 671 -40.20 18.25 16.51
C VAL A 671 -41.02 19.48 16.11
N THR A 672 -40.61 20.18 15.04
CA THR A 672 -41.39 21.32 14.54
C THR A 672 -42.76 20.91 14.00
N SER A 673 -42.88 19.75 13.33
CA SER A 673 -44.17 19.23 12.86
C SER A 673 -45.08 18.85 14.01
N VAL A 674 -44.55 18.17 15.04
CA VAL A 674 -45.32 17.85 16.25
C VAL A 674 -45.77 19.12 16.95
N ALA A 675 -44.86 20.09 17.16
CA ALA A 675 -45.20 21.38 17.76
C ALA A 675 -46.28 22.13 16.96
N LEU A 676 -46.21 22.10 15.63
CA LEU A 676 -47.20 22.72 14.75
C LEU A 676 -48.57 22.03 14.87
N VAL A 677 -48.61 20.68 14.83
CA VAL A 677 -49.85 19.90 14.96
C VAL A 677 -50.48 20.09 16.34
N THR A 678 -49.68 20.05 17.41
CA THR A 678 -50.14 20.33 18.76
C THR A 678 -50.65 21.77 18.88
N GLY A 679 -49.95 22.75 18.30
CA GLY A 679 -50.40 24.14 18.26
C GLY A 679 -51.73 24.33 17.52
N LEU A 680 -51.90 23.68 16.36
CA LEU A 680 -53.14 23.66 15.58
C LEU A 680 -54.29 23.01 16.36
N PHE A 681 -54.02 21.90 17.06
CA PHE A 681 -55.00 21.22 17.90
C PHE A 681 -55.49 22.12 19.05
N PHE A 682 -54.58 22.73 19.81
CA PHE A 682 -54.95 23.66 20.89
C PHE A 682 -55.68 24.90 20.37
N TRP A 683 -55.32 25.40 19.18
CA TRP A 683 -56.01 26.52 18.55
C TRP A 683 -57.46 26.14 18.15
N ALA A 684 -57.66 24.97 17.55
CA ALA A 684 -58.98 24.46 17.19
C ALA A 684 -59.86 24.18 18.41
N ASP A 685 -59.31 23.54 19.45
CA ASP A 685 -59.99 23.25 20.71
C ASP A 685 -60.47 24.53 21.40
N ARG A 686 -59.61 25.55 21.48
CA ARG A 686 -59.97 26.85 22.06
C ARG A 686 -61.07 27.58 21.29
N ASN A 687 -61.09 27.44 19.96
CA ASN A 687 -62.14 28.03 19.12
C ASN A 687 -63.47 27.28 19.27
N ASN A 688 -63.44 25.95 19.34
CA ASN A 688 -64.64 25.14 19.59
C ASN A 688 -65.21 25.41 20.99
N ALA A 689 -64.36 25.44 22.03
CA ALA A 689 -64.77 25.77 23.39
C ALA A 689 -65.40 27.17 23.50
N ARG A 690 -64.87 28.17 22.76
CA ARG A 690 -65.49 29.50 22.67
C ARG A 690 -66.86 29.46 21.99
N ALA A 691 -67.00 28.69 20.91
CA ALA A 691 -68.27 28.52 20.22
C ALA A 691 -69.31 27.82 21.09
N ASP A 692 -68.92 26.78 21.83
CA ASP A 692 -69.78 26.03 22.75
C ASP A 692 -70.22 26.89 23.94
N ALA A 693 -69.30 27.64 24.56
CA ALA A 693 -69.62 28.58 25.63
C ALA A 693 -70.60 29.66 25.17
N ALA A 694 -70.41 30.22 23.97
CA ALA A 694 -71.37 31.15 23.38
C ALA A 694 -72.74 30.50 23.13
N GLY A 695 -72.77 29.21 22.75
CA GLY A 695 -74.00 28.44 22.60
C GLY A 695 -74.76 28.23 23.90
N GLN A 696 -74.06 27.82 24.97
CA GLN A 696 -74.67 27.63 26.28
C GLN A 696 -75.19 28.95 26.85
N ALA A 697 -74.40 30.02 26.78
CA ALA A 697 -74.81 31.34 27.23
C ALA A 697 -76.06 31.83 26.48
N SER A 698 -76.10 31.64 25.16
CA SER A 698 -77.26 31.98 24.34
C SER A 698 -78.52 31.21 24.76
N ARG A 699 -78.41 29.90 25.05
CA ARG A 699 -79.56 29.08 25.50
C ARG A 699 -80.06 29.49 26.87
N VAL A 700 -79.16 29.78 27.81
CA VAL A 700 -79.55 30.26 29.15
C VAL A 700 -80.28 31.59 29.05
N LEU A 701 -79.78 32.53 28.24
CA LEU A 701 -80.44 33.81 28.00
C LEU A 701 -81.80 33.64 27.32
N ALA A 702 -81.92 32.70 26.37
CA ALA A 702 -83.18 32.37 25.72
C ALA A 702 -84.20 31.77 26.71
N GLN A 703 -83.75 30.90 27.62
CA GLN A 703 -84.60 30.35 28.67
C GLN A 703 -85.04 31.43 29.66
N GLN A 704 -84.11 32.26 30.15
CA GLN A 704 -84.44 33.37 31.05
C GLN A 704 -85.38 34.38 30.40
N SER A 705 -85.27 34.58 29.08
CA SER A 705 -86.23 35.37 28.32
C SER A 705 -87.64 34.76 28.39
N ARG A 706 -87.77 33.45 28.17
CA ARG A 706 -89.07 32.75 28.30
C ARG A 706 -89.61 32.80 29.72
N ASP A 707 -88.79 32.55 30.72
CA ASP A 707 -89.19 32.60 32.12
C ASP A 707 -89.66 34.02 32.52
N ALA A 708 -89.00 35.06 32.02
CA ALA A 708 -89.41 36.45 32.23
C ALA A 708 -90.74 36.80 31.56
N GLN A 709 -91.15 36.09 30.50
CA GLN A 709 -92.48 36.26 29.88
C GLN A 709 -93.60 35.76 30.79
N GLU A 710 -93.34 34.71 31.58
CA GLU A 710 -94.32 34.12 32.49
C GLU A 710 -94.44 34.90 33.81
N SER A 711 -93.49 35.80 34.10
CA SER A 711 -93.51 36.64 35.30
C SER A 711 -94.53 37.78 35.18
N PHE A 712 -95.55 37.77 36.05
CA PHE A 712 -96.63 38.77 36.14
C PHE A 712 -96.20 40.11 36.77
N THR A 713 -94.99 40.57 36.49
CA THR A 713 -94.44 41.87 36.93
C THR A 713 -94.53 42.89 35.79
N ASP A 714 -94.81 44.16 36.09
CA ASP A 714 -94.91 45.24 35.09
C ASP A 714 -93.63 45.40 34.24
N GLU A 715 -92.46 44.96 34.73
CA GLU A 715 -91.16 45.01 34.01
C GLU A 715 -90.79 43.71 33.26
N GLY A 716 -91.63 42.67 33.35
CA GLY A 716 -91.39 41.36 32.72
C GLY A 716 -91.19 41.41 31.20
N PRO A 717 -92.06 42.10 30.43
CA PRO A 717 -91.97 42.17 28.97
C PRO A 717 -90.66 42.76 28.43
N TYR A 718 -90.16 43.83 29.07
CA TYR A 718 -88.95 44.52 28.62
C TYR A 718 -87.69 43.68 28.89
N THR A 719 -87.67 43.03 30.06
CA THR A 719 -86.60 42.11 30.46
C THR A 719 -86.53 40.90 29.54
N ALA A 720 -87.70 40.31 29.21
CA ALA A 720 -87.78 39.20 28.28
C ALA A 720 -87.22 39.54 26.89
N LEU A 721 -87.56 40.71 26.33
CA LEU A 721 -87.06 41.17 25.04
C LEU A 721 -85.54 41.41 25.05
N LEU A 722 -85.02 42.07 26.08
CA LEU A 722 -83.57 42.34 26.20
C LEU A 722 -82.76 41.03 26.29
N LEU A 723 -83.27 40.04 27.02
CA LEU A 723 -82.65 38.71 27.13
C LEU A 723 -82.71 37.95 25.80
N ALA A 724 -83.82 38.01 25.06
CA ALA A 724 -83.93 37.41 23.72
C ALA A 724 -82.94 38.05 22.73
N LEU A 725 -82.85 39.38 22.70
CA LEU A 725 -81.89 40.10 21.85
C LEU A 725 -80.45 39.80 22.25
N ARG A 726 -80.17 39.69 23.56
CA ARG A 726 -78.84 39.32 24.04
C ARG A 726 -78.49 37.88 23.67
N ALA A 727 -79.45 36.95 23.74
CA ALA A 727 -79.28 35.57 23.27
C ALA A 727 -78.92 35.56 21.77
N TYR A 728 -79.72 36.22 20.93
CA TYR A 728 -79.47 36.34 19.48
C TYR A 728 -78.09 36.95 19.15
N ARG A 729 -77.70 38.04 19.83
CA ARG A 729 -76.38 38.66 19.64
C ARG A 729 -75.22 37.80 20.15
N THR A 730 -75.48 36.91 21.10
CA THR A 730 -74.46 35.98 21.63
C THR A 730 -74.28 34.80 20.67
N ARG A 731 -75.38 34.28 20.11
CA ARG A 731 -75.34 33.29 19.03
C ARG A 731 -76.58 33.39 18.16
N ASP A 732 -76.36 33.69 16.88
CA ASP A 732 -77.42 33.72 15.88
C ASP A 732 -77.82 32.28 15.49
N THR A 733 -78.94 31.82 16.04
CA THR A 733 -79.55 30.52 15.75
C THR A 733 -81.01 30.68 15.33
N ALA A 734 -81.56 29.69 14.62
CA ALA A 734 -82.97 29.67 14.26
C ALA A 734 -83.89 29.81 15.48
N GLU A 735 -83.51 29.21 16.62
CA GLU A 735 -84.22 29.31 17.90
C GLU A 735 -84.23 30.74 18.45
N THR A 736 -83.07 31.40 18.50
CA THR A 736 -82.98 32.79 18.99
C THR A 736 -83.65 33.79 18.05
N ARG A 737 -83.64 33.55 16.72
CA ARG A 737 -84.38 34.36 15.76
C ARG A 737 -85.88 34.25 16.00
N ALA A 738 -86.39 33.02 16.07
CA ALA A 738 -87.79 32.75 16.37
C ALA A 738 -88.23 33.37 17.70
N LEU A 739 -87.37 33.32 18.73
CA LEU A 739 -87.66 33.94 20.03
C LEU A 739 -87.74 35.47 19.92
N VAL A 740 -86.84 36.13 19.19
CA VAL A 740 -86.90 37.58 18.96
C VAL A 740 -88.16 37.96 18.17
N ASP A 741 -88.50 37.19 17.13
CA ASP A 741 -89.73 37.37 16.34
C ASP A 741 -91.00 37.19 17.19
N GLU A 742 -91.02 36.18 18.06
CA GLU A 742 -92.10 35.96 19.03
C GLU A 742 -92.26 37.15 19.99
N MET A 743 -91.15 37.68 20.52
CA MET A 743 -91.17 38.86 21.40
C MET A 743 -91.64 40.11 20.67
N TYR A 744 -91.25 40.26 19.41
CA TYR A 744 -91.71 41.35 18.56
C TYR A 744 -93.23 41.26 18.32
N ALA A 745 -93.73 40.09 17.94
CA ALA A 745 -95.15 39.86 17.68
C ALA A 745 -96.03 40.04 18.92
N ARG A 746 -95.57 39.57 20.09
CA ARG A 746 -96.35 39.57 21.34
C ARG A 746 -96.49 40.95 21.97
N TYR A 747 -95.43 41.75 22.00
CA TYR A 747 -95.43 43.00 22.77
C TYR A 747 -95.63 44.26 21.94
N GLY A 748 -95.71 44.16 20.61
CA GLY A 748 -96.34 45.16 19.71
C GLY A 748 -95.75 46.58 19.69
N PHE A 749 -94.80 46.91 20.55
CA PHE A 749 -94.20 48.24 20.71
C PHE A 749 -92.72 48.11 21.03
N ALA A 750 -91.92 47.63 20.06
CA ALA A 750 -90.46 47.63 20.17
C ALA A 750 -89.79 48.74 19.34
N ASP A 751 -90.52 49.77 18.92
CA ASP A 751 -89.92 50.94 18.27
C ASP A 751 -89.06 51.79 19.24
N LEU A 752 -89.04 51.47 20.54
CA LEU A 752 -88.25 52.17 21.56
C LEU A 752 -87.02 51.41 22.12
N VAL A 753 -86.70 50.18 21.65
CA VAL A 753 -85.63 49.36 22.28
C VAL A 753 -84.53 48.90 21.32
N VAL A 754 -84.76 48.91 20.00
CA VAL A 754 -83.75 48.47 19.03
C VAL A 754 -83.55 49.51 17.93
N PRO A 755 -82.53 50.38 18.02
CA PRO A 755 -82.03 51.06 16.84
C PRO A 755 -81.56 49.96 15.86
N ARG A 756 -82.22 49.84 14.70
CA ARG A 756 -81.94 48.89 13.60
C ARG A 756 -82.53 47.46 13.76
N TYR A 757 -83.78 47.33 14.20
CA TYR A 757 -84.59 46.14 13.87
C TYR A 757 -85.69 46.55 12.89
N THR A 758 -85.73 45.91 11.72
CA THR A 758 -86.85 46.05 10.77
C THR A 758 -87.57 44.71 10.75
N PRO A 759 -88.87 44.64 11.08
CA PRO A 759 -89.60 43.38 11.12
C PRO A 759 -89.78 42.86 9.69
N MET A 760 -89.39 41.61 9.44
CA MET A 760 -89.71 40.93 8.19
C MET A 760 -91.14 40.38 8.22
N ALA A 761 -92.12 41.28 8.14
CA ALA A 761 -93.49 40.90 7.84
C ALA A 761 -94.21 42.01 7.05
N LEU A 762 -93.79 42.21 5.80
CA LEU A 762 -94.61 42.61 4.66
C LEU A 762 -93.69 42.75 3.45
N LEU A 763 -93.56 41.66 2.71
CA LEU A 763 -93.50 41.58 1.25
C LEU A 763 -93.36 40.09 0.90
N MET A 764 -94.41 39.32 1.16
CA MET A 764 -94.88 38.47 0.06
C MET A 764 -95.46 39.47 -0.94
N ASP A 765 -94.69 39.82 -1.96
CA ASP A 765 -95.24 39.66 -3.30
C ASP A 765 -94.11 39.31 -4.26
N ASP A 766 -94.42 38.32 -5.06
CA ASP A 766 -93.58 37.73 -6.07
C ASP A 766 -93.21 38.76 -7.16
N ALA A 767 -92.10 38.46 -7.84
CA ALA A 767 -91.63 39.07 -9.09
C ALA A 767 -90.68 40.27 -8.97
N ALA A 768 -89.49 40.08 -8.38
CA ALA A 768 -88.34 40.97 -8.66
C ALA A 768 -86.99 40.29 -8.41
N GLY A 769 -86.39 39.76 -9.46
CA GLY A 769 -84.98 39.34 -9.44
C GLY A 769 -84.05 40.55 -9.59
N SER A 770 -83.74 41.23 -8.48
CA SER A 770 -82.46 41.92 -8.21
C SER A 770 -82.57 42.81 -6.96
N LEU A 771 -81.85 42.48 -5.88
CA LEU A 771 -81.68 43.35 -4.72
C LEU A 771 -80.38 44.17 -4.87
N PRO A 772 -80.38 45.50 -4.68
CA PRO A 772 -79.18 46.33 -4.69
C PRO A 772 -78.39 46.27 -3.37
N ALA A 773 -77.08 46.56 -3.45
CA ALA A 773 -76.12 46.47 -2.35
C ALA A 773 -76.41 47.45 -1.18
N PRO A 774 -76.16 47.06 0.08
CA PRO A 774 -76.46 47.91 1.24
C PRO A 774 -75.40 49.00 1.46
N SER A 775 -75.82 50.27 1.40
CA SER A 775 -74.99 51.44 1.72
C SER A 775 -75.33 52.06 3.09
N VAL A 776 -74.35 52.66 3.76
CA VAL A 776 -74.50 53.31 5.08
C VAL A 776 -74.57 54.83 4.93
N ALA A 777 -75.55 55.47 5.58
CA ALA A 777 -75.76 56.92 5.61
C ALA A 777 -75.72 57.50 7.03
N ASP A 778 -75.43 58.81 7.15
CA ASP A 778 -75.44 59.53 8.42
C ASP A 778 -76.86 59.97 8.83
N ALA A 779 -76.96 60.58 10.02
CA ALA A 779 -78.23 61.03 10.61
C ALA A 779 -78.95 62.13 9.80
N ALA A 780 -78.27 62.77 8.84
CA ALA A 780 -78.87 63.73 7.90
C ALA A 780 -79.23 63.09 6.55
N GLY A 781 -79.10 61.76 6.42
CA GLY A 781 -79.49 61.00 5.24
C GLY A 781 -78.49 61.05 4.09
N ARG A 782 -77.23 61.44 4.33
CA ARG A 782 -76.18 61.38 3.29
C ARG A 782 -75.41 60.07 3.38
N VAL A 783 -75.31 59.37 2.24
CA VAL A 783 -74.61 58.08 2.12
C VAL A 783 -73.10 58.29 2.25
N ILE A 784 -72.51 57.69 3.28
CA ILE A 784 -71.09 57.84 3.68
C ILE A 784 -70.23 56.63 3.28
N ALA A 785 -70.82 55.50 2.89
CA ALA A 785 -70.14 54.40 2.20
C ALA A 785 -71.14 53.47 1.50
N SER A 786 -70.81 53.06 0.28
CA SER A 786 -71.54 52.07 -0.54
C SER A 786 -70.91 50.70 -0.49
#